data_AF-A0A6V0G0G3-F1
#
_entry.id   AF-A0A6V0G0G3-F1
#
_cell.length_a   1.000
_cell.length_b   1.000
_cell.length_c   1.000
_cell.angle_alpha   90.00
_cell.angle_beta   90.00
_cell.angle_gamma   90.00
#
_symmetry.space_group_name_H-M   'P 1'
#
loop_
_entity.id
_entity.type
_entity.pdbx_description
1 polymer ?
#
loop_
_entity_poly.entity_id
_entity_poly.type
_entity_poly.pdbx_seq_one_letter_code
_entity_poly.pdbx_strand_id
1 'polypeptide(L)'
;MGCADSKASVPVDSFRVKEAKVIRRSYCPAGSECGQKYAEDHRLRFCHPGDVDCCERPECRNGEDCPHRLDQGHCDVFCHPGDEDYTGARKACRYAAACKDCAPRHRRRFSHPGDADDPRPPPRKACKFGLRCFRHSDDHLREFAHPGDADYRRGLVVLEDGVVPEFDTLRQLFDYCDPAGHGNFVLKEDFAEALAILDGYREEGAPLDADRGWRDLEGARNAFVGFAKFAAWAERVGVWLPVGVDVQPASADGSGNDLSCGFVYPDGRRCSCKSFCPREQAGGSSASTAAPAAGADAGAAVVCPEVGDARELPQRLPSSFTLAPQFCKCGHKRSMHAQRGHRGGDEPVPRYWMPPSSEEAPLLGGDDGIAVQQVLLTGDVVDRFQYLLDRTHKASDNWTRDRGCALHGRHCHAKDPMCAFRNKCEVPSGYRVAGVLRNVNPELWGEYALARGAISKECESDAGRPFKVIADVQTHGVFLEEKPAIESCNEWFLFHGSSPEKCQQIMDSNFRLSLAGSGATWKDAGSSTGTPLYGHGIYFADRVTKADEYSHMVEAGQRFAGCHTMLVCRVVGGRTQYCDTNEIDAVALQKQVISGPFHSVFGDRVTRLKKPFREVVVYDATQCYPEYLVYYRRLYS
;
A
#
# COMPACT_ATOMS: atom_id res chain seq x y z
N MET A 1 -5.72 67.13 70.21
CA MET A 1 -5.04 65.85 69.87
C MET A 1 -4.94 65.04 71.16
N GLY A 2 -5.46 63.82 71.15
CA GLY A 2 -5.24 62.82 72.20
C GLY A 2 -6.25 62.83 73.35
N CYS A 3 -7.36 62.10 73.20
CA CYS A 3 -8.08 61.53 74.34
C CYS A 3 -7.73 60.05 74.43
N ALA A 4 -7.30 59.66 75.63
CA ALA A 4 -7.14 58.29 76.07
C ALA A 4 -8.50 57.56 76.12
N ASP A 5 -8.49 56.24 76.01
CA ASP A 5 -8.87 55.40 77.15
C ASP A 5 -8.66 53.90 76.86
N SER A 6 -8.08 53.26 77.87
CA SER A 6 -7.96 51.82 78.06
C SER A 6 -9.29 51.09 77.92
N LYS A 7 -9.30 49.89 77.32
CA LYS A 7 -10.32 48.86 77.60
C LYS A 7 -9.83 47.43 77.39
N ALA A 8 -10.30 46.61 78.32
CA ALA A 8 -10.04 45.20 78.54
C ALA A 8 -10.37 44.27 77.37
N SER A 9 -9.72 43.11 77.42
CA SER A 9 -9.90 41.90 76.63
C SER A 9 -11.35 41.41 76.60
N VAL A 10 -11.86 41.14 75.40
CA VAL A 10 -13.06 40.34 75.12
C VAL A 10 -12.62 39.13 74.29
N PRO A 11 -13.07 37.89 74.59
CA PRO A 11 -12.70 36.72 73.80
C PRO A 11 -13.38 36.74 72.43
N VAL A 12 -12.62 36.34 71.41
CA VAL A 12 -13.11 36.15 70.05
C VAL A 12 -13.92 34.85 70.01
N ASP A 13 -15.24 34.95 70.11
CA ASP A 13 -16.12 33.83 69.81
C ASP A 13 -16.15 33.60 68.30
N SER A 14 -15.51 32.52 67.88
CA SER A 14 -15.54 32.01 66.52
C SER A 14 -16.94 31.49 66.19
N PHE A 15 -17.79 32.33 65.59
CA PHE A 15 -18.94 31.83 64.85
C PHE A 15 -18.45 31.12 63.59
N ARG A 16 -18.18 29.81 63.71
CA ARG A 16 -18.22 28.90 62.57
C ARG A 16 -19.65 28.88 62.06
N VAL A 17 -19.90 29.58 60.95
CA VAL A 17 -21.03 29.24 60.09
C VAL A 17 -20.81 27.77 59.72
N LYS A 18 -21.66 26.88 60.24
CA LYS A 18 -21.69 25.50 59.77
C LYS A 18 -22.06 25.59 58.29
N GLU A 19 -21.10 25.30 57.40
CA GLU A 19 -21.42 25.07 55.99
C GLU A 19 -22.56 24.06 55.94
N ALA A 20 -23.70 24.50 55.43
CA ALA A 20 -24.80 23.61 55.13
C ALA A 20 -24.26 22.57 54.15
N LYS A 21 -24.20 21.30 54.55
CA LYS A 21 -23.90 20.20 53.64
C LYS A 21 -24.94 20.27 52.53
N VAL A 22 -24.55 20.74 51.36
CA VAL A 22 -25.38 20.68 50.15
C VAL A 22 -25.61 19.19 49.87
N ILE A 23 -26.81 18.71 50.20
CA ILE A 23 -27.21 17.35 49.86
C ILE A 23 -27.42 17.36 48.35
N ARG A 24 -26.48 16.77 47.59
CA ARG A 24 -26.65 16.59 46.14
C ARG A 24 -27.81 15.61 45.90
N ARG A 25 -28.96 16.14 45.49
CA ARG A 25 -30.11 15.35 45.04
C ARG A 25 -29.84 14.81 43.64
N SER A 26 -30.33 13.62 43.33
CA SER A 26 -30.16 13.01 42.00
C SER A 26 -31.08 13.69 40.98
N TYR A 27 -30.71 13.73 39.71
CA TYR A 27 -31.59 14.31 38.69
C TYR A 27 -32.86 13.46 38.52
N CYS A 28 -34.03 14.10 38.44
CA CYS A 28 -35.30 13.41 38.24
C CYS A 28 -35.37 12.79 36.82
N PRO A 29 -35.61 11.47 36.67
CA PRO A 29 -35.68 10.84 35.35
C PRO A 29 -36.80 11.38 34.45
N ALA A 30 -37.84 11.98 35.04
CA ALA A 30 -38.95 12.58 34.33
C ALA A 30 -38.73 14.07 33.95
N GLY A 31 -37.55 14.64 34.26
CA GLY A 31 -37.16 15.99 33.86
C GLY A 31 -38.16 17.08 34.24
N SER A 32 -38.37 18.05 33.34
CA SER A 32 -39.31 19.16 33.55
C SER A 32 -40.79 18.73 33.60
N GLU A 33 -41.09 17.56 33.02
CA GLU A 33 -42.44 16.97 32.92
C GLU A 33 -42.84 16.14 34.14
N CYS A 34 -41.98 16.05 35.16
CA CYS A 34 -42.30 15.35 36.40
C CYS A 34 -43.56 15.94 37.07
N GLY A 35 -44.65 15.16 37.10
CA GLY A 35 -45.89 15.51 37.80
C GLY A 35 -45.73 15.63 39.33
N GLN A 36 -44.59 15.19 39.88
CA GLN A 36 -44.28 15.26 41.32
C GLN A 36 -43.18 16.28 41.67
N LYS A 37 -42.80 17.18 40.75
CA LYS A 37 -41.74 18.17 40.97
C LYS A 37 -41.96 19.14 42.14
N TYR A 38 -43.18 19.20 42.68
CA TYR A 38 -43.54 20.00 43.86
C TYR A 38 -43.82 19.16 45.11
N ALA A 39 -43.81 17.82 45.03
CA ALA A 39 -44.02 16.96 46.18
C ALA A 39 -42.77 16.96 47.08
N GLU A 40 -42.97 17.15 48.38
CA GLU A 40 -41.88 17.38 49.34
C GLU A 40 -40.95 16.17 49.48
N ASP A 41 -41.53 14.96 49.53
CA ASP A 41 -40.81 13.69 49.57
C ASP A 41 -40.02 13.40 48.29
N HIS A 42 -40.57 13.79 47.13
CA HIS A 42 -39.92 13.70 45.85
C HIS A 42 -38.76 14.71 45.74
N ARG A 43 -38.98 15.96 46.18
CA ARG A 43 -37.96 17.01 46.24
C ARG A 43 -36.88 16.70 47.27
N LEU A 44 -37.06 15.82 48.24
CA LEU A 44 -35.94 15.39 49.11
C LEU A 44 -34.95 14.45 48.39
N ARG A 45 -35.38 13.78 47.32
CA ARG A 45 -34.59 12.78 46.59
C ARG A 45 -34.08 13.27 45.25
N PHE A 46 -34.89 14.08 44.56
CA PHE A 46 -34.60 14.49 43.18
C PHE A 46 -34.59 16.01 43.00
N CYS A 47 -33.64 16.51 42.20
CA CYS A 47 -33.61 17.88 41.70
C CYS A 47 -34.23 17.97 40.29
N HIS A 48 -34.71 19.15 39.93
CA HIS A 48 -35.34 19.46 38.64
C HIS A 48 -34.66 20.68 37.98
N PRO A 49 -34.84 20.89 36.65
CA PRO A 49 -34.32 22.08 35.97
C PRO A 49 -34.75 23.36 36.68
N GLY A 50 -33.77 24.18 37.07
CA GLY A 50 -33.98 25.45 37.79
C GLY A 50 -33.87 25.37 39.32
N ASP A 51 -33.73 24.19 39.91
CA ASP A 51 -33.41 24.05 41.33
C ASP A 51 -31.95 24.49 41.61
N VAL A 52 -31.72 25.19 42.72
CA VAL A 52 -30.42 25.82 43.09
C VAL A 52 -29.30 24.79 43.34
N ASP A 53 -29.68 23.55 43.62
CA ASP A 53 -28.83 22.38 43.90
C ASP A 53 -29.00 21.29 42.83
N CYS A 54 -29.61 21.63 41.68
CA CYS A 54 -29.63 20.78 40.51
C CYS A 54 -28.19 20.59 40.01
N CYS A 55 -27.57 19.49 40.43
CA CYS A 55 -26.26 19.11 39.93
C CYS A 55 -26.35 18.86 38.42
N GLU A 56 -25.30 19.31 37.74
CA GLU A 56 -25.03 19.18 36.30
C GLU A 56 -25.68 17.91 35.74
N ARG A 57 -26.48 18.08 34.67
CA ARG A 57 -27.09 16.94 33.98
C ARG A 57 -25.98 15.94 33.66
N PRO A 58 -26.16 14.63 33.91
CA PRO A 58 -25.17 13.63 33.53
C PRO A 58 -24.88 13.67 32.03
N GLU A 59 -23.64 13.38 31.63
CA GLU A 59 -23.27 13.35 30.22
C GLU A 59 -24.07 12.30 29.45
N CYS A 60 -24.61 12.70 28.30
CA CYS A 60 -25.24 11.74 27.40
C CYS A 60 -24.20 10.73 26.89
N ARG A 61 -24.48 9.43 27.03
CA ARG A 61 -23.62 8.36 26.51
C ARG A 61 -23.32 8.47 25.01
N ASN A 62 -24.23 9.08 24.24
CA ASN A 62 -24.10 9.26 22.80
C ASN A 62 -23.42 10.59 22.42
N GLY A 63 -23.06 11.44 23.39
CA GLY A 63 -22.33 12.69 23.17
C GLY A 63 -23.01 13.62 22.16
N GLU A 64 -22.22 14.17 21.24
CA GLU A 64 -22.70 15.12 20.23
C GLU A 64 -23.69 14.49 19.22
N ASP A 65 -23.55 13.18 19.00
CA ASP A 65 -24.25 12.39 17.98
C ASP A 65 -25.51 11.70 18.53
N CYS A 66 -26.00 12.17 19.69
CA CYS A 66 -27.22 11.67 20.29
C CYS A 66 -28.45 11.87 19.38
N PRO A 67 -29.17 10.80 19.00
CA PRO A 67 -30.36 10.91 18.16
C PRO A 67 -31.52 11.65 18.86
N HIS A 68 -31.46 11.79 20.18
CA HIS A 68 -32.47 12.46 21.01
C HIS A 68 -32.08 13.91 21.38
N ARG A 69 -31.08 14.49 20.72
CA ARG A 69 -30.61 15.85 21.03
C ARG A 69 -31.63 16.96 20.72
N LEU A 70 -32.68 16.66 19.95
CA LEU A 70 -33.80 17.58 19.69
C LEU A 70 -35.01 17.31 20.59
N ASP A 71 -34.97 16.24 21.38
CA ASP A 71 -36.02 15.92 22.34
C ASP A 71 -35.76 16.69 23.63
N GLN A 72 -36.69 17.60 23.96
CA GLN A 72 -36.60 18.43 25.15
C GLN A 72 -36.59 17.58 26.43
N GLY A 73 -37.34 16.47 26.48
CA GLY A 73 -37.37 15.60 27.65
C GLY A 73 -36.04 14.89 27.89
N HIS A 74 -35.35 14.48 26.83
CA HIS A 74 -34.00 13.91 26.90
C HIS A 74 -32.96 14.97 27.28
N CYS A 75 -33.04 16.14 26.65
CA CYS A 75 -32.12 17.25 26.93
C CYS A 75 -32.30 17.77 28.35
N ASP A 76 -33.49 17.74 28.93
CA ASP A 76 -33.64 18.11 30.33
C ASP A 76 -32.83 17.18 31.25
N VAL A 77 -32.70 15.89 30.91
CA VAL A 77 -32.04 14.86 31.73
C VAL A 77 -30.53 14.76 31.50
N PHE A 78 -30.05 14.96 30.27
CA PHE A 78 -28.64 14.75 29.91
C PHE A 78 -28.01 15.99 29.27
N CYS A 79 -26.78 16.33 29.67
CA CYS A 79 -26.01 17.38 28.99
C CYS A 79 -25.30 16.83 27.74
N HIS A 80 -25.12 17.70 26.75
CA HIS A 80 -24.44 17.41 25.49
C HIS A 80 -23.31 18.43 25.23
N PRO A 81 -22.32 18.10 24.38
CA PRO A 81 -21.28 19.06 24.00
C PRO A 81 -21.82 20.40 23.48
N GLY A 82 -21.46 21.48 24.17
CA GLY A 82 -21.90 22.86 23.90
C GLY A 82 -22.98 23.41 24.84
N ASP A 83 -23.54 22.59 25.72
CA ASP A 83 -24.41 23.04 26.80
C ASP A 83 -23.62 23.79 27.89
N GLU A 84 -24.27 24.66 28.68
CA GLU A 84 -23.57 25.46 29.71
C GLU A 84 -23.00 24.61 30.85
N ASP A 85 -23.64 23.48 31.15
CA ASP A 85 -23.35 22.53 32.21
C ASP A 85 -22.63 21.26 31.71
N TYR A 86 -22.16 21.23 30.46
CA TYR A 86 -21.35 20.13 29.94
C TYR A 86 -19.89 20.24 30.37
N THR A 87 -19.41 19.27 31.15
CA THR A 87 -18.04 19.25 31.71
C THR A 87 -17.14 18.17 31.08
N GLY A 88 -17.64 17.43 30.10
CA GLY A 88 -16.89 16.40 29.37
C GLY A 88 -15.90 16.98 28.34
N ALA A 89 -15.06 16.11 27.77
CA ALA A 89 -14.05 16.51 26.81
C ALA A 89 -14.68 17.07 25.52
N ARG A 90 -14.34 18.32 25.16
CA ARG A 90 -14.82 18.95 23.93
C ARG A 90 -14.15 18.30 22.71
N LYS A 91 -14.87 18.21 21.58
CA LYS A 91 -14.26 17.75 20.33
C LYS A 91 -13.22 18.76 19.86
N ALA A 92 -12.10 18.29 19.34
CA ALA A 92 -11.07 19.15 18.77
C ALA A 92 -11.64 20.07 17.67
N CYS A 93 -11.40 21.37 17.78
CA CYS A 93 -11.73 22.34 16.75
C CYS A 93 -10.97 22.02 15.47
N ARG A 94 -11.70 21.93 14.36
CA ARG A 94 -11.17 21.69 13.01
C ARG A 94 -10.06 22.65 12.60
N TYR A 95 -10.20 23.93 12.95
CA TYR A 95 -9.23 24.95 12.56
C TYR A 95 -8.10 25.09 13.57
N ALA A 96 -8.18 24.43 14.73
CA ALA A 96 -7.15 24.41 15.75
C ALA A 96 -6.58 25.81 16.04
N ALA A 97 -5.25 26.00 15.96
CA ALA A 97 -4.61 27.30 16.19
C ALA A 97 -5.00 28.37 15.15
N ALA A 98 -5.48 27.96 13.96
CA ALA A 98 -5.94 28.84 12.90
C ALA A 98 -7.44 29.23 13.02
N CYS A 99 -8.15 28.78 14.07
CA CYS A 99 -9.55 29.13 14.29
C CYS A 99 -9.72 30.63 14.59
N LYS A 100 -10.52 31.31 13.76
CA LYS A 100 -10.89 32.72 13.96
C LYS A 100 -12.23 32.90 14.69
N ASP A 101 -12.94 31.82 14.96
CA ASP A 101 -14.23 31.85 15.66
C ASP A 101 -14.02 31.91 17.17
N CYS A 102 -14.04 33.13 17.70
CA CYS A 102 -13.95 33.39 19.13
C CYS A 102 -15.33 33.44 19.81
N ALA A 103 -16.42 33.04 19.13
CA ALA A 103 -17.74 33.08 19.73
C ALA A 103 -17.81 32.13 20.95
N PRO A 104 -18.42 32.55 22.07
CA PRO A 104 -18.55 31.71 23.27
C PRO A 104 -19.18 30.34 22.99
N ARG A 105 -20.16 30.30 22.08
CA ARG A 105 -20.85 29.07 21.68
C ARG A 105 -19.93 28.07 20.96
N HIS A 106 -18.99 28.57 20.14
CA HIS A 106 -17.99 27.74 19.47
C HIS A 106 -16.98 27.19 20.49
N ARG A 107 -16.44 28.08 21.34
CA ARG A 107 -15.46 27.73 22.37
C ARG A 107 -15.99 26.72 23.39
N ARG A 108 -17.29 26.72 23.68
CA ARG A 108 -17.91 25.70 24.55
C ARG A 108 -18.06 24.33 23.90
N ARG A 109 -18.11 24.27 22.57
CA ARG A 109 -18.33 23.01 21.83
C ARG A 109 -17.04 22.38 21.35
N PHE A 110 -16.00 23.19 21.10
CA PHE A 110 -14.74 22.72 20.54
C PHE A 110 -13.50 23.12 21.35
N SER A 111 -12.61 22.15 21.58
CA SER A 111 -11.30 22.37 22.22
C SER A 111 -10.26 22.87 21.20
N HIS A 112 -9.34 23.72 21.63
CA HIS A 112 -8.27 24.28 20.81
C HIS A 112 -6.90 23.90 21.38
N PRO A 113 -5.82 23.91 20.57
CA PRO A 113 -4.48 23.59 21.06
C PRO A 113 -4.10 24.46 22.26
N GLY A 114 -3.78 23.81 23.39
CA GLY A 114 -3.49 24.48 24.66
C GLY A 114 -4.64 24.46 25.67
N ASP A 115 -5.85 24.08 25.27
CA ASP A 115 -6.95 23.79 26.21
C ASP A 115 -6.65 22.52 27.02
N ALA A 116 -7.09 22.47 28.28
CA ALA A 116 -6.80 21.35 29.19
C ALA A 116 -7.43 20.00 28.74
N ASP A 117 -8.46 20.05 27.90
CA ASP A 117 -9.20 18.93 27.34
C ASP A 117 -8.98 18.76 25.82
N ASP A 118 -7.97 19.40 25.23
CA ASP A 118 -7.57 19.09 23.84
C ASP A 118 -6.80 17.75 23.81
N PRO A 119 -7.30 16.72 23.12
CA PRO A 119 -6.63 15.43 23.05
C PRO A 119 -5.36 15.44 22.17
N ARG A 120 -5.08 16.54 21.46
CA ARG A 120 -3.91 16.65 20.56
C ARG A 120 -2.64 17.04 21.33
N PRO A 121 -1.47 16.51 20.94
CA PRO A 121 -0.20 16.98 21.48
C PRO A 121 0.00 18.48 21.18
N PRO A 122 0.75 19.20 22.02
CA PRO A 122 1.04 20.62 21.78
C PRO A 122 1.68 20.80 20.40
N PRO A 123 1.36 21.89 19.69
CA PRO A 123 1.79 22.09 18.31
C PRO A 123 3.32 22.16 18.25
N ARG A 124 3.93 21.22 17.52
CA ARG A 124 5.38 21.19 17.28
C ARG A 124 5.75 22.15 16.16
N LYS A 125 6.99 22.66 16.22
CA LYS A 125 7.54 23.50 15.14
C LYS A 125 7.89 22.63 13.94
N ALA A 126 7.66 23.10 12.73
CA ALA A 126 8.17 22.39 11.57
C ALA A 126 9.70 22.35 11.63
N CYS A 127 10.27 21.17 11.44
CA CYS A 127 11.70 21.05 11.36
C CYS A 127 12.23 21.85 10.15
N LYS A 128 13.16 22.79 10.39
CA LYS A 128 13.80 23.57 9.31
C LYS A 128 14.52 22.73 8.25
N PHE A 129 14.82 21.47 8.56
CA PHE A 129 15.46 20.53 7.64
C PHE A 129 14.45 19.62 6.94
N GLY A 130 13.16 19.68 7.28
CA GLY A 130 12.06 19.00 6.58
C GLY A 130 12.33 17.51 6.36
N LEU A 131 12.15 17.07 5.11
CA LEU A 131 12.42 15.69 4.67
C LEU A 131 13.90 15.28 4.79
N ARG A 132 14.81 16.25 4.88
CA ARG A 132 16.27 16.04 4.97
C ARG A 132 16.79 16.10 6.40
N CYS A 133 15.90 16.12 7.40
CA CYS A 133 16.33 16.12 8.80
C CYS A 133 16.93 14.76 9.19
N PHE A 134 18.18 14.79 9.64
CA PHE A 134 18.92 13.63 10.14
C PHE A 134 18.91 13.53 11.67
N ARG A 135 18.28 14.47 12.38
CA ARG A 135 18.20 14.49 13.85
C ARG A 135 16.90 13.84 14.29
N HIS A 136 16.96 12.65 14.87
CA HIS A 136 15.78 11.90 15.35
C HIS A 136 15.85 11.58 16.84
N SER A 137 16.54 12.41 17.64
CA SER A 137 16.53 12.23 19.10
C SER A 137 15.13 12.46 19.66
N ASP A 138 14.77 11.77 20.75
CA ASP A 138 13.45 11.92 21.38
C ASP A 138 13.14 13.36 21.76
N ASP A 139 14.15 14.14 22.16
CA ASP A 139 13.98 15.56 22.46
C ASP A 139 13.70 16.38 21.19
N HIS A 140 14.38 16.08 20.08
CA HIS A 140 14.13 16.73 18.79
C HIS A 140 12.76 16.37 18.24
N LEU A 141 12.37 15.10 18.28
CA LEU A 141 11.05 14.65 17.85
C LEU A 141 9.93 15.18 18.75
N ARG A 142 10.21 15.48 20.02
CA ARG A 142 9.23 16.17 20.89
C ARG A 142 9.07 17.65 20.55
N GLU A 143 10.10 18.29 20.01
CA GLU A 143 10.08 19.73 19.70
C GLU A 143 9.66 20.03 18.24
N PHE A 144 10.03 19.18 17.29
CA PHE A 144 9.88 19.42 15.86
C PHE A 144 9.07 18.35 15.14
N ALA A 145 8.09 18.77 14.33
CA ALA A 145 7.32 17.94 13.41
C ALA A 145 7.96 17.85 12.02
N HIS A 146 7.77 16.71 11.37
CA HIS A 146 8.27 16.41 10.02
C HIS A 146 7.13 15.98 9.10
N PRO A 147 7.28 16.14 7.76
CA PRO A 147 6.30 15.65 6.80
C PRO A 147 5.98 14.16 7.01
N GLY A 148 4.69 13.84 7.13
CA GLY A 148 4.19 12.50 7.45
C GLY A 148 3.88 12.24 8.92
N ASP A 149 4.31 13.13 9.84
CA ASP A 149 3.84 13.08 11.22
C ASP A 149 2.34 13.43 11.29
N ALA A 150 1.62 12.83 12.24
CA ALA A 150 0.17 13.01 12.37
C ALA A 150 -0.26 14.48 12.65
N ASP A 151 0.61 15.25 13.28
CA ASP A 151 0.45 16.68 13.60
C ASP A 151 1.12 17.61 12.57
N TYR A 152 1.77 17.07 11.52
CA TYR A 152 2.27 17.86 10.39
C TYR A 152 1.13 18.24 9.45
N ARG A 153 0.18 19.04 9.97
CA ARG A 153 -0.99 19.51 9.23
C ARG A 153 -1.15 21.00 9.33
N ARG A 154 -1.77 21.60 8.32
CA ARG A 154 -2.02 23.04 8.24
C ARG A 154 -2.77 23.52 9.48
N GLY A 155 -2.20 24.46 10.21
CA GLY A 155 -2.78 24.98 11.45
C GLY A 155 -2.58 24.11 12.70
N LEU A 156 -1.94 22.94 12.57
CA LEU A 156 -1.42 22.14 13.70
C LEU A 156 0.10 22.30 13.83
N VAL A 157 0.84 22.25 12.72
CA VAL A 157 2.28 22.51 12.72
C VAL A 157 2.58 24.00 12.70
N VAL A 158 3.57 24.43 13.48
CA VAL A 158 4.05 25.83 13.47
C VAL A 158 5.16 25.97 12.43
N LEU A 159 4.85 26.60 11.29
CA LEU A 159 5.86 26.98 10.30
C LEU A 159 6.50 28.32 10.71
N GLU A 160 7.82 28.33 10.94
CA GLU A 160 8.57 29.57 11.19
C GLU A 160 8.83 30.35 9.89
N ASP A 161 9.14 31.64 10.00
CA ASP A 161 9.36 32.52 8.85
C ASP A 161 10.39 31.95 7.85
N GLY A 162 9.97 31.77 6.59
CA GLY A 162 10.79 31.22 5.51
C GLY A 162 10.79 29.70 5.39
N VAL A 163 10.11 28.97 6.29
CA VAL A 163 9.91 27.51 6.17
C VAL A 163 8.65 27.23 5.37
N VAL A 164 8.80 26.59 4.22
CA VAL A 164 7.68 26.11 3.39
C VAL A 164 7.39 24.64 3.69
N PRO A 165 6.12 24.19 3.60
CA PRO A 165 5.81 22.78 3.80
C PRO A 165 6.35 21.93 2.64
N GLU A 166 7.03 20.82 2.97
CA GLU A 166 7.58 19.84 2.02
C GLU A 166 6.77 18.53 2.07
N PHE A 167 6.69 17.82 0.94
CA PHE A 167 5.97 16.55 0.83
C PHE A 167 6.72 15.57 -0.07
N ASP A 168 6.79 14.31 0.34
CA ASP A 168 7.37 13.21 -0.45
C ASP A 168 6.29 12.41 -1.20
N THR A 169 5.02 12.60 -0.81
CA THR A 169 3.87 11.92 -1.42
C THR A 169 2.62 12.78 -1.47
N LEU A 170 1.71 12.46 -2.40
CA LEU A 170 0.37 13.06 -2.50
C LEU A 170 -0.43 12.88 -1.21
N ARG A 171 -0.25 11.75 -0.51
CA ARG A 171 -0.94 11.51 0.76
C ARG A 171 -0.49 12.44 1.86
N GLN A 172 0.80 12.71 1.99
CA GLN A 172 1.31 13.67 2.97
C GLN A 172 0.78 15.07 2.70
N LEU A 173 0.74 15.49 1.43
CA LEU A 173 0.15 16.78 1.03
C LEU A 173 -1.35 16.81 1.35
N PHE A 174 -2.07 15.75 1.01
CA PHE A 174 -3.50 15.63 1.29
C PHE A 174 -3.79 15.73 2.79
N ASP A 175 -3.09 14.95 3.61
CA ASP A 175 -3.25 14.95 5.06
C ASP A 175 -2.86 16.30 5.68
N TYR A 176 -1.86 16.98 5.10
CA TYR A 176 -1.52 18.34 5.53
C TYR A 176 -2.64 19.34 5.27
N CYS A 177 -3.31 19.23 4.11
CA CYS A 177 -4.44 20.06 3.73
C CYS A 177 -5.78 19.62 4.36
N ASP A 178 -5.83 18.46 5.04
CA ASP A 178 -6.97 18.00 5.83
C ASP A 178 -6.68 18.14 7.34
N PRO A 179 -6.75 19.35 7.91
CA PRO A 179 -6.35 19.61 9.29
C PRO A 179 -7.17 18.82 10.32
N ALA A 180 -8.40 18.45 9.97
CA ALA A 180 -9.26 17.65 10.83
C ALA A 180 -8.99 16.14 10.72
N GLY A 181 -8.29 15.67 9.69
CA GLY A 181 -7.96 14.26 9.48
C GLY A 181 -9.16 13.38 9.19
N HIS A 182 -10.15 13.90 8.47
CA HIS A 182 -11.31 13.13 8.05
C HIS A 182 -10.98 12.12 6.93
N GLY A 183 -9.81 12.26 6.30
CA GLY A 183 -9.44 11.53 5.09
C GLY A 183 -10.16 12.06 3.83
N ASN A 184 -10.80 13.24 3.91
CA ASN A 184 -11.61 13.84 2.86
C ASN A 184 -11.53 15.37 2.91
N PHE A 185 -11.42 16.02 1.75
CA PHE A 185 -11.67 17.46 1.64
C PHE A 185 -13.17 17.73 1.62
N VAL A 186 -13.71 18.11 2.78
CA VAL A 186 -15.12 18.51 2.91
C VAL A 186 -15.31 19.97 2.50
N LEU A 187 -14.28 20.80 2.71
CA LEU A 187 -14.29 22.22 2.35
C LEU A 187 -13.52 22.43 1.06
N LYS A 188 -14.07 23.27 0.19
CA LYS A 188 -13.43 23.60 -1.08
C LYS A 188 -12.17 24.42 -0.89
N GLU A 189 -12.08 25.16 0.22
CA GLU A 189 -10.92 25.96 0.61
C GLU A 189 -9.72 25.07 0.98
N ASP A 190 -9.95 23.92 1.63
CA ASP A 190 -8.91 22.94 1.92
C ASP A 190 -8.37 22.29 0.64
N PHE A 191 -9.27 21.98 -0.30
CA PHE A 191 -8.90 21.50 -1.62
C PHE A 191 -8.17 22.57 -2.45
N ALA A 192 -8.62 23.82 -2.43
CA ALA A 192 -7.97 24.93 -3.13
C ALA A 192 -6.54 25.15 -2.64
N GLU A 193 -6.29 24.99 -1.34
CA GLU A 193 -4.93 25.02 -0.81
C GLU A 193 -4.09 23.87 -1.34
N ALA A 194 -4.63 22.65 -1.32
CA ALA A 194 -3.93 21.48 -1.85
C ALA A 194 -3.53 21.69 -3.32
N LEU A 195 -4.40 22.31 -4.12
CA LEU A 195 -4.12 22.66 -5.51
C LEU A 195 -3.01 23.70 -5.66
N ALA A 196 -3.02 24.74 -4.84
CA ALA A 196 -1.99 25.78 -4.87
C ALA A 196 -0.59 25.20 -4.59
N ILE A 197 -0.52 24.23 -3.67
CA ILE A 197 0.72 23.49 -3.36
C ILE A 197 1.08 22.55 -4.52
N LEU A 198 0.11 21.80 -5.06
CA LEU A 198 0.32 20.85 -6.15
C LEU A 198 0.84 21.48 -7.43
N ASP A 199 0.53 22.75 -7.69
CA ASP A 199 1.01 23.45 -8.88
C ASP A 199 2.55 23.53 -8.92
N GLY A 200 3.21 23.54 -7.76
CA GLY A 200 4.67 23.46 -7.65
C GLY A 200 5.26 22.07 -7.97
N TYR A 201 4.43 21.04 -8.09
CA TYR A 201 4.82 19.66 -8.42
C TYR A 201 4.41 19.26 -9.84
N ARG A 202 4.37 20.23 -10.77
CA ARG A 202 4.05 20.03 -12.18
C ARG A 202 5.15 20.65 -13.04
N GLU A 203 5.46 20.03 -14.19
CA GLU A 203 6.51 20.53 -15.07
C GLU A 203 6.06 21.75 -15.89
N GLU A 204 4.84 21.71 -16.47
CA GLU A 204 4.27 22.82 -17.26
C GLU A 204 2.72 22.79 -17.25
N GLY A 205 2.08 23.97 -17.32
CA GLY A 205 0.63 24.09 -17.50
C GLY A 205 0.05 25.41 -17.01
N ALA A 206 -1.22 25.65 -17.33
CA ALA A 206 -1.99 26.70 -16.67
C ALA A 206 -2.16 26.36 -15.16
N PRO A 207 -2.22 27.37 -14.28
CA PRO A 207 -2.49 27.16 -12.86
C PRO A 207 -3.74 26.30 -12.65
N LEU A 208 -3.69 25.41 -11.67
CA LEU A 208 -4.81 24.55 -11.36
C LEU A 208 -6.01 25.39 -10.87
N ASP A 209 -7.12 25.30 -11.60
CA ASP A 209 -8.36 25.99 -11.25
C ASP A 209 -9.15 25.16 -10.21
N ALA A 210 -9.36 25.74 -9.03
CA ALA A 210 -10.05 25.06 -7.93
C ALA A 210 -11.54 24.82 -8.19
N ASP A 211 -12.22 25.69 -8.95
CA ASP A 211 -13.61 25.49 -9.31
C ASP A 211 -13.76 24.32 -10.29
N ARG A 212 -12.87 24.27 -11.28
CA ARG A 212 -12.81 23.18 -12.25
C ARG A 212 -12.42 21.88 -11.58
N GLY A 213 -11.34 21.86 -10.79
CA GLY A 213 -10.91 20.65 -10.06
C GLY A 213 -11.99 20.11 -9.14
N TRP A 214 -12.69 20.97 -8.40
CA TRP A 214 -13.78 20.57 -7.51
C TRP A 214 -14.97 19.98 -8.27
N ARG A 215 -15.29 20.52 -9.46
CA ARG A 215 -16.31 19.94 -10.35
C ARG A 215 -15.88 18.60 -10.95
N ASP A 216 -14.65 18.52 -11.45
CA ASP A 216 -14.08 17.31 -12.08
C ASP A 216 -14.00 16.14 -11.08
N LEU A 217 -13.86 16.44 -9.79
CA LEU A 217 -13.85 15.48 -8.69
C LEU A 217 -15.25 15.22 -8.10
N GLU A 218 -16.28 15.81 -8.70
CA GLU A 218 -17.67 15.76 -8.25
C GLU A 218 -17.87 16.25 -6.81
N GLY A 219 -17.01 17.14 -6.31
CA GLY A 219 -17.08 17.64 -4.93
C GLY A 219 -18.40 18.36 -4.63
N ALA A 220 -19.04 18.98 -5.63
CA ALA A 220 -20.36 19.60 -5.48
C ALA A 220 -21.49 18.57 -5.33
N ARG A 221 -21.37 17.40 -5.97
CA ARG A 221 -22.38 16.32 -5.92
C ARG A 221 -22.23 15.48 -4.66
N ASN A 222 -20.99 15.21 -4.26
CA ASN A 222 -20.68 14.31 -3.15
C ASN A 222 -20.49 15.05 -1.81
N ALA A 223 -20.51 16.39 -1.82
CA ALA A 223 -20.21 17.27 -0.68
C ALA A 223 -18.79 17.12 -0.08
N PHE A 224 -17.95 16.27 -0.66
CA PHE A 224 -16.54 16.10 -0.31
C PHE A 224 -15.74 15.53 -1.49
N VAL A 225 -14.41 15.63 -1.39
CA VAL A 225 -13.44 14.98 -2.27
C VAL A 225 -12.56 14.05 -1.43
N GLY A 226 -12.65 12.74 -1.67
CA GLY A 226 -11.80 11.76 -0.99
C GLY A 226 -10.41 11.62 -1.62
N PHE A 227 -9.47 11.09 -0.83
CA PHE A 227 -8.06 10.96 -1.25
C PHE A 227 -7.89 10.18 -2.56
N ALA A 228 -8.61 9.06 -2.76
CA ALA A 228 -8.50 8.27 -3.98
C ALA A 228 -8.84 9.08 -5.24
N LYS A 229 -9.95 9.84 -5.21
CA LYS A 229 -10.34 10.72 -6.31
C LYS A 229 -9.32 11.83 -6.52
N PHE A 230 -8.84 12.44 -5.43
CA PHE A 230 -7.82 13.48 -5.45
C PHE A 230 -6.50 12.99 -6.08
N ALA A 231 -5.99 11.83 -5.65
CA ALA A 231 -4.76 11.25 -6.18
C ALA A 231 -4.87 10.90 -7.66
N ALA A 232 -5.99 10.28 -8.06
CA ALA A 232 -6.31 10.01 -9.46
C ALA A 232 -6.35 11.29 -10.31
N TRP A 233 -6.94 12.35 -9.78
CA TRP A 233 -7.03 13.64 -10.45
C TRP A 233 -5.68 14.34 -10.54
N ALA A 234 -4.86 14.29 -9.48
CA ALA A 234 -3.51 14.85 -9.45
C ALA A 234 -2.63 14.21 -10.54
N GLU A 235 -2.70 12.88 -10.71
CA GLU A 235 -2.00 12.18 -11.80
C GLU A 235 -2.49 12.63 -13.19
N ARG A 236 -3.81 12.85 -13.37
CA ARG A 236 -4.37 13.34 -14.65
C ARG A 236 -3.86 14.73 -15.04
N VAL A 237 -3.65 15.62 -14.06
CA VAL A 237 -3.17 16.99 -14.32
C VAL A 237 -1.63 17.11 -14.36
N GLY A 238 -0.92 15.98 -14.29
CA GLY A 238 0.53 15.91 -14.49
C GLY A 238 1.34 16.18 -13.24
N VAL A 239 0.82 15.87 -12.05
CA VAL A 239 1.59 15.94 -10.80
C VAL A 239 2.53 14.73 -10.72
N TRP A 240 3.82 14.96 -10.41
CA TRP A 240 4.84 13.90 -10.33
C TRP A 240 5.06 13.32 -8.92
N LEU A 241 4.38 13.83 -7.89
CA LEU A 241 4.42 13.27 -6.54
C LEU A 241 3.91 11.81 -6.51
N PRO A 242 4.65 10.87 -5.91
CA PRO A 242 4.17 9.51 -5.64
C PRO A 242 2.88 9.53 -4.78
N VAL A 243 1.97 8.57 -4.97
CA VAL A 243 0.67 8.56 -4.26
C VAL A 243 0.82 8.50 -2.74
N GLY A 244 1.74 7.66 -2.23
CA GLY A 244 1.96 7.50 -0.79
C GLY A 244 0.83 6.77 -0.08
N VAL A 245 0.66 5.46 -0.30
CA VAL A 245 -0.30 4.69 0.49
C VAL A 245 0.29 4.45 1.89
N ASP A 246 -0.15 5.25 2.86
CA ASP A 246 0.15 5.00 4.26
C ASP A 246 -0.66 3.81 4.76
N VAL A 247 0.00 2.66 4.77
CA VAL A 247 -0.29 1.61 5.73
C VAL A 247 0.04 2.21 7.10
N GLN A 248 -0.91 2.80 7.82
CA GLN A 248 -0.69 3.23 9.20
C GLN A 248 -0.63 1.99 10.11
N PRO A 249 0.23 1.97 11.16
CA PRO A 249 0.10 0.98 12.21
C PRO A 249 -1.25 1.16 12.90
N ALA A 250 -1.94 0.06 13.21
CA ALA A 250 -3.18 0.09 13.96
C ALA A 250 -2.98 0.91 15.25
N SER A 251 -3.88 1.86 15.49
CA SER A 251 -4.02 2.54 16.77
C SER A 251 -4.28 1.51 17.87
N ALA A 252 -3.78 1.80 19.08
CA ALA A 252 -3.87 0.88 20.24
C ALA A 252 -5.30 0.55 20.67
N ASP A 253 -6.30 1.25 20.13
CA ASP A 253 -7.74 1.06 20.36
C ASP A 253 -8.42 0.13 19.34
N GLY A 254 -7.69 -0.37 18.33
CA GLY A 254 -8.22 -1.31 17.34
C GLY A 254 -9.14 -0.70 16.28
N SER A 255 -9.15 0.63 16.12
CA SER A 255 -10.02 1.33 15.14
C SER A 255 -9.35 1.63 13.78
N GLY A 256 -8.08 1.27 13.58
CA GLY A 256 -7.35 1.47 12.32
C GLY A 256 -7.63 0.38 11.27
N ASN A 257 -7.75 0.80 9.99
CA ASN A 257 -8.04 -0.02 8.80
C ASN A 257 -7.63 -1.51 8.92
N ASP A 258 -8.63 -2.40 8.93
CA ASP A 258 -8.47 -3.85 8.96
C ASP A 258 -7.84 -4.36 7.64
N LEU A 259 -6.51 -4.47 7.64
CA LEU A 259 -5.73 -4.94 6.51
C LEU A 259 -5.48 -6.46 6.57
N SER A 260 -6.39 -7.24 5.99
CA SER A 260 -6.29 -8.69 5.97
C SER A 260 -5.09 -9.17 5.14
N CYS A 261 -4.48 -10.26 5.57
CA CYS A 261 -3.34 -10.87 4.89
C CYS A 261 -3.80 -11.53 3.58
N GLY A 262 -3.27 -11.07 2.45
CA GLY A 262 -3.58 -11.60 1.11
C GLY A 262 -2.93 -12.93 0.79
N PHE A 263 -2.06 -13.45 1.67
CA PHE A 263 -1.28 -14.66 1.40
C PHE A 263 -2.19 -15.90 1.22
N VAL A 264 -1.95 -16.64 0.13
CA VAL A 264 -2.64 -17.88 -0.20
C VAL A 264 -1.63 -19.02 -0.18
N TYR A 265 -1.89 -20.04 0.64
CA TYR A 265 -1.09 -21.25 0.70
C TYR A 265 -1.22 -22.07 -0.60
N PRO A 266 -0.26 -22.95 -0.92
CA PRO A 266 -0.33 -23.80 -2.11
C PRO A 266 -1.59 -24.66 -2.21
N ASP A 267 -2.19 -25.02 -1.07
CA ASP A 267 -3.46 -25.76 -0.99
C ASP A 267 -4.71 -24.87 -1.19
N GLY A 268 -4.53 -23.60 -1.52
CA GLY A 268 -5.60 -22.63 -1.75
C GLY A 268 -6.17 -22.00 -0.48
N ARG A 269 -5.75 -22.44 0.71
CA ARG A 269 -6.18 -21.79 1.96
C ARG A 269 -5.62 -20.36 2.03
N ARG A 270 -6.37 -19.44 2.63
CA ARG A 270 -5.92 -18.07 2.87
C ARG A 270 -5.39 -17.90 4.30
N CYS A 271 -4.44 -17.00 4.49
CA CYS A 271 -4.05 -16.57 5.83
C CYS A 271 -5.27 -15.95 6.55
N SER A 272 -5.50 -16.33 7.81
CA SER A 272 -6.67 -15.87 8.58
C SER A 272 -6.48 -14.50 9.24
N CYS A 273 -5.33 -13.87 9.08
CA CYS A 273 -5.06 -12.57 9.70
C CYS A 273 -5.86 -11.45 9.06
N LYS A 274 -6.58 -10.71 9.90
CA LYS A 274 -7.49 -9.62 9.50
C LYS A 274 -6.84 -8.24 9.48
N SER A 275 -5.72 -8.09 10.16
CA SER A 275 -4.93 -6.87 10.22
C SER A 275 -3.44 -7.20 10.32
N PHE A 276 -2.60 -6.23 9.98
CA PHE A 276 -1.16 -6.34 10.20
C PHE A 276 -0.86 -6.18 11.69
N CYS A 277 -0.42 -7.26 12.34
CA CYS A 277 0.01 -7.23 13.74
C CYS A 277 1.54 -7.38 13.80
N PRO A 278 2.32 -6.32 14.05
CA PRO A 278 3.78 -6.43 14.08
C PRO A 278 4.23 -7.54 15.04
N ARG A 279 5.15 -8.39 14.59
CA ARG A 279 5.85 -9.35 15.46
C ARG A 279 6.90 -8.57 16.25
N GLU A 280 6.87 -8.66 17.58
CA GLU A 280 7.92 -8.09 18.42
C GLU A 280 9.27 -8.66 17.96
N GLN A 281 10.22 -7.77 17.64
CA GLN A 281 11.58 -8.19 17.36
C GLN A 281 12.11 -8.79 18.66
N ALA A 282 12.38 -10.10 18.67
CA ALA A 282 13.01 -10.75 19.81
C ALA A 282 14.35 -10.05 20.05
N GLY A 283 14.45 -9.29 21.13
CA GLY A 283 15.71 -8.73 21.61
C GLY A 283 16.74 -9.86 21.69
N GLY A 284 17.89 -9.66 21.06
CA GLY A 284 18.89 -10.70 20.88
C GLY A 284 19.27 -11.36 22.20
N SER A 285 18.98 -12.65 22.32
CA SER A 285 19.75 -13.54 23.18
C SER A 285 20.74 -14.30 22.30
N SER A 286 22.03 -14.13 22.61
CA SER A 286 23.13 -14.89 22.04
C SER A 286 22.94 -16.38 22.34
N ALA A 287 22.46 -17.14 21.37
CA ALA A 287 22.53 -18.59 21.41
C ALA A 287 23.74 -19.05 20.57
N SER A 288 24.81 -19.43 21.26
CA SER A 288 25.93 -20.15 20.67
C SER A 288 25.45 -21.49 20.14
N THR A 289 25.64 -21.76 18.86
CA THR A 289 25.66 -23.13 18.34
C THR A 289 27.05 -23.42 17.80
N ALA A 290 27.78 -24.23 18.56
CA ALA A 290 29.06 -24.79 18.18
C ALA A 290 28.89 -25.68 16.94
N ALA A 291 29.72 -25.44 15.92
CA ALA A 291 29.95 -26.39 14.83
C ALA A 291 30.94 -27.47 15.30
N PRO A 292 30.72 -28.76 14.99
CA PRO A 292 31.71 -29.78 15.30
C PRO A 292 32.83 -29.77 14.25
N ALA A 293 34.06 -29.87 14.75
CA ALA A 293 35.28 -29.98 13.95
C ALA A 293 35.49 -31.40 13.41
N ALA A 294 35.86 -31.48 12.14
CA ALA A 294 36.66 -32.52 11.49
C ALA A 294 37.14 -31.90 10.18
N GLY A 295 38.37 -31.96 9.69
CA GLY A 295 39.61 -32.64 10.04
C GLY A 295 40.52 -32.33 8.85
N ALA A 296 41.76 -31.93 9.11
CA ALA A 296 42.67 -31.37 8.13
C ALA A 296 43.07 -32.35 7.01
N ASP A 297 43.33 -31.84 5.81
CA ASP A 297 44.61 -32.13 5.15
C ASP A 297 45.03 -30.99 4.20
N ALA A 298 46.34 -30.82 4.10
CA ALA A 298 47.05 -29.68 3.53
C ALA A 298 47.28 -29.80 2.01
N GLY A 299 47.44 -28.66 1.32
CA GLY A 299 47.86 -28.67 -0.08
C GLY A 299 48.03 -27.30 -0.75
N ALA A 300 49.21 -26.72 -0.53
CA ALA A 300 49.95 -25.79 -1.41
C ALA A 300 49.33 -24.43 -1.83
N ALA A 301 49.95 -23.40 -1.25
CA ALA A 301 49.83 -21.99 -1.63
C ALA A 301 50.53 -21.68 -2.97
N VAL A 302 49.95 -20.75 -3.73
CA VAL A 302 50.67 -19.94 -4.73
C VAL A 302 50.38 -18.47 -4.45
N VAL A 303 51.45 -17.75 -4.16
CA VAL A 303 51.57 -16.33 -3.83
C VAL A 303 51.62 -15.49 -5.10
N CYS A 304 51.00 -14.30 -5.10
CA CYS A 304 51.45 -13.10 -5.83
C CYS A 304 50.71 -11.83 -5.32
N PRO A 305 51.28 -10.62 -5.48
CA PRO A 305 51.71 -9.83 -4.32
C PRO A 305 50.93 -8.53 -4.06
N GLU A 306 51.15 -8.01 -2.85
CA GLU A 306 50.69 -6.74 -2.30
C GLU A 306 51.40 -5.51 -2.90
N VAL A 307 50.63 -4.44 -3.07
CA VAL A 307 51.04 -3.02 -3.01
C VAL A 307 49.81 -2.33 -2.40
N GLY A 308 49.80 -1.86 -1.15
CA GLY A 308 50.58 -0.75 -0.61
C GLY A 308 49.72 0.53 -0.65
N ASP A 309 48.94 0.82 0.40
CA ASP A 309 49.14 1.96 1.30
C ASP A 309 47.91 2.17 2.21
N ALA A 310 48.15 2.11 3.52
CA ALA A 310 47.16 2.38 4.56
C ALA A 310 47.24 3.86 4.96
N ARG A 311 46.12 4.56 4.86
CA ARG A 311 45.89 5.82 5.59
C ARG A 311 44.59 5.71 6.38
N GLU A 312 44.70 6.12 7.64
CA GLU A 312 43.79 5.92 8.76
C GLU A 312 42.37 6.46 8.50
N LEU A 313 41.36 5.65 8.82
CA LEU A 313 39.95 6.07 8.93
C LEU A 313 39.55 6.14 10.42
N PRO A 314 38.89 7.21 10.88
CA PRO A 314 38.53 7.35 12.28
C PRO A 314 37.29 6.53 12.63
N GLN A 315 37.45 5.72 13.68
CA GLN A 315 36.52 5.45 14.79
C GLN A 315 35.01 5.28 14.48
N ARG A 316 34.58 4.02 14.64
CA ARG A 316 33.22 3.50 14.93
C ARG A 316 32.10 4.55 15.05
N LEU A 317 31.26 4.61 14.00
CA LEU A 317 29.90 5.14 14.07
C LEU A 317 29.00 4.18 14.88
N PRO A 318 28.05 4.69 15.69
CA PRO A 318 27.06 3.85 16.36
C PRO A 318 26.07 3.29 15.33
N SER A 319 25.69 2.03 15.52
CA SER A 319 24.80 1.24 14.68
C SER A 319 23.49 1.98 14.38
N SER A 320 23.31 2.34 13.11
CA SER A 320 22.02 2.69 12.51
C SER A 320 21.00 1.59 12.82
N PHE A 321 19.87 1.94 13.43
CA PHE A 321 18.71 1.05 13.45
C PHE A 321 18.16 0.98 12.01
N THR A 322 18.68 0.02 11.25
CA THR A 322 18.06 -0.46 10.01
C THR A 322 16.62 -0.86 10.34
N LEU A 323 15.61 -0.27 9.70
CA LEU A 323 14.25 -0.79 9.74
C LEU A 323 14.26 -2.15 9.05
N ALA A 324 14.45 -3.21 9.84
CA ALA A 324 14.33 -4.58 9.38
C ALA A 324 12.95 -4.80 8.73
N PRO A 325 12.80 -5.75 7.79
CA PRO A 325 11.52 -6.01 7.15
C PRO A 325 10.47 -6.27 8.24
N GLN A 326 9.35 -5.54 8.20
CA GLN A 326 8.31 -5.70 9.21
C GLN A 326 7.46 -6.92 8.88
N PHE A 327 7.43 -7.87 9.83
CA PHE A 327 6.63 -9.08 9.72
C PHE A 327 5.43 -9.01 10.65
N CYS A 328 4.31 -9.54 10.17
CA CYS A 328 3.13 -9.77 10.98
C CYS A 328 3.35 -11.00 11.89
N LYS A 329 2.55 -11.14 12.96
CA LYS A 329 2.48 -12.35 13.80
C LYS A 329 2.17 -13.61 12.99
N CYS A 330 1.55 -13.49 11.82
CA CYS A 330 1.33 -14.59 10.88
C CYS A 330 2.58 -15.07 10.13
N GLY A 331 3.68 -14.31 10.21
CA GLY A 331 4.93 -14.59 9.51
C GLY A 331 5.05 -13.96 8.12
N HIS A 332 4.01 -13.27 7.62
CA HIS A 332 4.03 -12.59 6.32
C HIS A 332 4.43 -11.11 6.45
N LYS A 333 4.98 -10.58 5.36
CA LYS A 333 5.40 -9.18 5.26
C LYS A 333 4.24 -8.22 5.30
N ARG A 334 4.51 -6.97 5.67
CA ARG A 334 3.55 -5.88 5.61
C ARG A 334 2.97 -5.67 4.21
N SER A 335 3.77 -5.83 3.15
CA SER A 335 3.31 -5.77 1.76
C SER A 335 2.21 -6.81 1.45
N MET A 336 2.21 -7.96 2.11
CA MET A 336 1.16 -8.98 2.00
C MET A 336 -0.14 -8.59 2.72
N HIS A 337 -0.16 -7.45 3.41
CA HIS A 337 -1.33 -6.85 4.04
C HIS A 337 -1.78 -5.56 3.31
N ALA A 338 -1.33 -5.32 2.07
CA ALA A 338 -1.86 -4.26 1.23
C ALA A 338 -3.27 -4.63 0.74
N GLN A 339 -4.26 -4.41 1.63
CA GLN A 339 -5.71 -4.33 1.43
C GLN A 339 -6.35 -5.25 0.35
N ARG A 340 -6.98 -6.35 0.79
CA ARG A 340 -8.03 -7.09 0.01
C ARG A 340 -9.44 -6.93 0.61
N GLY A 341 -9.69 -5.83 1.32
CA GLY A 341 -10.95 -5.57 2.04
C GLY A 341 -11.96 -4.69 1.29
N HIS A 342 -11.55 -3.95 0.25
CA HIS A 342 -12.46 -3.11 -0.51
C HIS A 342 -12.93 -3.87 -1.77
N ARG A 343 -14.18 -4.32 -1.79
CA ARG A 343 -14.89 -4.51 -3.06
C ARG A 343 -15.24 -3.11 -3.56
N GLY A 344 -14.42 -2.54 -4.43
CA GLY A 344 -14.68 -1.23 -5.02
C GLY A 344 -13.61 -0.87 -6.03
N GLY A 345 -13.98 -0.81 -7.31
CA GLY A 345 -13.11 -0.46 -8.43
C GLY A 345 -12.74 1.04 -8.47
N ASP A 346 -12.23 1.57 -7.36
CA ASP A 346 -11.91 2.99 -7.17
C ASP A 346 -10.41 3.31 -7.30
N GLU A 347 -9.56 2.32 -7.62
CA GLU A 347 -8.16 2.58 -7.97
C GLU A 347 -8.09 3.22 -9.37
N PRO A 348 -7.36 4.34 -9.56
CA PRO A 348 -7.20 4.93 -10.88
C PRO A 348 -6.61 3.94 -11.88
N VAL A 349 -7.41 3.64 -12.90
CA VAL A 349 -6.96 2.90 -14.06
C VAL A 349 -5.99 3.74 -14.89
N PRO A 350 -5.03 3.13 -15.59
CA PRO A 350 -4.09 3.85 -16.45
C PRO A 350 -4.80 4.71 -17.49
N ARG A 351 -4.27 5.92 -17.77
CA ARG A 351 -4.87 6.87 -18.74
C ARG A 351 -5.09 6.25 -20.12
N TYR A 352 -4.16 5.43 -20.57
CA TYR A 352 -4.23 4.76 -21.88
C TYR A 352 -5.36 3.73 -21.97
N TRP A 353 -6.03 3.38 -20.86
CA TRP A 353 -7.27 2.56 -20.90
C TRP A 353 -8.48 3.35 -21.39
N MET A 354 -8.45 4.68 -21.30
CA MET A 354 -9.53 5.52 -21.79
C MET A 354 -9.30 5.82 -23.27
N PRO A 355 -10.30 5.61 -24.15
CA PRO A 355 -10.18 6.04 -25.53
C PRO A 355 -9.97 7.55 -25.60
N PRO A 356 -9.20 8.07 -26.58
CA PRO A 356 -9.17 9.50 -26.86
C PRO A 356 -10.61 9.96 -27.14
N SER A 357 -10.97 11.15 -26.65
CA SER A 357 -12.35 11.70 -26.62
C SER A 357 -13.06 11.86 -27.98
N SER A 358 -12.46 11.36 -29.07
CA SER A 358 -12.97 11.40 -30.44
C SER A 358 -13.10 10.04 -31.12
N GLU A 359 -12.69 8.93 -30.50
CA GLU A 359 -12.81 7.59 -31.10
C GLU A 359 -13.41 6.60 -30.11
N GLU A 360 -14.61 6.11 -30.39
CA GLU A 360 -15.15 4.94 -29.71
C GLU A 360 -14.29 3.72 -30.07
N ALA A 361 -13.28 3.41 -29.27
CA ALA A 361 -12.64 2.11 -29.34
C ALA A 361 -13.74 1.06 -29.10
N PRO A 362 -13.95 0.08 -30.01
CA PRO A 362 -15.05 -0.86 -29.86
C PRO A 362 -14.83 -1.67 -28.59
N LEU A 363 -15.62 -1.37 -27.55
CA LEU A 363 -15.79 -2.24 -26.40
C LEU A 363 -16.47 -3.50 -26.92
N LEU A 364 -15.69 -4.58 -27.04
CA LEU A 364 -16.19 -5.82 -27.61
C LEU A 364 -17.09 -6.51 -26.58
N GLY A 365 -18.40 -6.52 -26.86
CA GLY A 365 -19.41 -7.27 -26.11
C GLY A 365 -20.69 -7.38 -26.93
N GLY A 366 -21.00 -8.58 -27.41
CA GLY A 366 -22.21 -8.84 -28.19
C GLY A 366 -22.31 -10.29 -28.66
N ASP A 367 -21.49 -10.70 -29.63
CA ASP A 367 -21.64 -12.01 -30.30
C ASP A 367 -20.34 -12.85 -30.42
N ASP A 368 -19.18 -12.34 -29.96
CA ASP A 368 -17.86 -12.92 -30.31
C ASP A 368 -17.11 -13.62 -29.14
N GLY A 369 -17.71 -13.71 -27.95
CA GLY A 369 -17.10 -14.37 -26.79
C GLY A 369 -15.92 -13.62 -26.12
N ILE A 370 -15.67 -12.36 -26.47
CA ILE A 370 -14.69 -11.48 -25.80
C ILE A 370 -15.36 -10.80 -24.60
N ALA A 371 -14.70 -10.83 -23.44
CA ALA A 371 -15.22 -10.26 -22.20
C ALA A 371 -15.21 -8.72 -22.25
N VAL A 372 -16.21 -8.07 -21.63
CA VAL A 372 -16.40 -6.60 -21.54
C VAL A 372 -15.19 -5.86 -20.92
N GLN A 373 -14.21 -6.60 -20.40
CA GLN A 373 -13.00 -6.11 -19.76
C GLN A 373 -11.75 -6.19 -20.66
N GLN A 374 -11.90 -6.30 -21.99
CA GLN A 374 -10.78 -6.42 -22.91
C GLN A 374 -10.92 -5.52 -24.14
N VAL A 375 -9.81 -4.91 -24.56
CA VAL A 375 -9.76 -4.00 -25.71
C VAL A 375 -8.77 -4.52 -26.74
N LEU A 376 -9.20 -4.66 -27.99
CA LEU A 376 -8.29 -4.98 -29.09
C LEU A 376 -7.49 -3.76 -29.52
N LEU A 377 -6.17 -3.90 -29.50
CA LEU A 377 -5.25 -2.83 -29.89
C LEU A 377 -5.00 -2.84 -31.38
N THR A 378 -4.78 -1.64 -31.94
CA THR A 378 -4.53 -1.41 -33.37
C THR A 378 -3.38 -0.40 -33.54
N GLY A 379 -2.91 -0.24 -34.79
CA GLY A 379 -1.90 0.76 -35.15
C GLY A 379 -0.54 0.57 -34.46
N ASP A 380 0.13 1.68 -34.18
CA ASP A 380 1.49 1.75 -33.66
C ASP A 380 1.74 0.91 -32.40
N VAL A 381 0.71 0.71 -31.57
CA VAL A 381 0.86 -0.10 -30.36
C VAL A 381 1.16 -1.55 -30.72
N VAL A 382 0.52 -2.11 -31.76
CA VAL A 382 0.81 -3.47 -32.25
C VAL A 382 2.24 -3.59 -32.77
N ASP A 383 2.76 -2.55 -33.43
CA ASP A 383 4.14 -2.51 -33.91
C ASP A 383 5.16 -2.49 -32.76
N ARG A 384 4.83 -1.86 -31.62
CA ARG A 384 5.65 -1.95 -30.40
C ARG A 384 5.71 -3.37 -29.84
N PHE A 385 4.63 -4.15 -29.94
CA PHE A 385 4.65 -5.57 -29.60
C PHE A 385 5.48 -6.38 -30.59
N GLN A 386 5.42 -6.07 -31.89
CA GLN A 386 6.29 -6.70 -32.88
C GLN A 386 7.76 -6.44 -32.53
N TYR A 387 8.13 -5.20 -32.25
CA TYR A 387 9.48 -4.84 -31.78
C TYR A 387 9.86 -5.57 -30.48
N LEU A 388 8.96 -5.67 -29.51
CA LEU A 388 9.19 -6.40 -28.27
C LEU A 388 9.51 -7.88 -28.54
N LEU A 389 8.74 -8.55 -29.40
CA LEU A 389 8.96 -9.96 -29.75
C LEU A 389 10.29 -10.14 -30.51
N ASP A 390 10.60 -9.26 -31.45
CA ASP A 390 11.86 -9.31 -32.21
C ASP A 390 13.08 -9.10 -31.31
N ARG A 391 13.02 -8.09 -30.42
CA ARG A 391 14.10 -7.77 -29.48
C ARG A 391 14.37 -8.89 -28.47
N THR A 392 13.32 -9.55 -28.00
CA THR A 392 13.42 -10.54 -26.92
C THR A 392 13.60 -11.96 -27.44
N HIS A 393 13.54 -12.17 -28.76
CA HIS A 393 13.88 -13.43 -29.39
C HIS A 393 15.34 -13.81 -29.09
N LYS A 394 15.60 -15.10 -28.89
CA LYS A 394 16.95 -15.63 -28.72
C LYS A 394 17.34 -16.43 -29.96
N ALA A 395 18.32 -15.93 -30.72
CA ALA A 395 18.75 -16.53 -31.98
C ALA A 395 19.59 -17.82 -31.83
N SER A 396 20.31 -17.98 -30.71
CA SER A 396 21.17 -19.12 -30.45
C SER A 396 21.02 -19.61 -29.01
N ASP A 397 21.37 -20.88 -28.75
CA ASP A 397 21.17 -21.52 -27.44
C ASP A 397 19.78 -21.24 -26.87
N ASN A 398 18.76 -21.55 -27.67
CA ASN A 398 17.40 -21.04 -27.54
C ASN A 398 16.35 -22.15 -27.37
N TRP A 399 16.82 -23.33 -26.99
CA TRP A 399 16.00 -24.53 -26.84
C TRP A 399 16.20 -25.11 -25.44
N THR A 400 15.11 -25.50 -24.79
CA THR A 400 15.14 -26.36 -23.61
C THR A 400 14.33 -27.63 -23.82
N ARG A 401 14.47 -28.57 -22.88
CA ARG A 401 13.66 -29.79 -22.85
C ARG A 401 12.16 -29.50 -22.79
N ASP A 402 11.75 -28.33 -22.31
CA ASP A 402 10.34 -27.96 -22.18
C ASP A 402 9.66 -27.75 -23.53
N ARG A 403 10.41 -27.41 -24.60
CA ARG A 403 9.89 -27.40 -25.98
C ARG A 403 9.66 -28.81 -26.52
N GLY A 404 10.37 -29.79 -25.98
CA GLY A 404 10.29 -31.18 -26.40
C GLY A 404 11.08 -31.48 -27.68
N CYS A 405 10.88 -32.69 -28.19
CA CYS A 405 11.62 -33.21 -29.34
C CYS A 405 10.76 -33.21 -30.62
N ALA A 406 11.40 -33.12 -31.79
CA ALA A 406 10.72 -33.11 -33.09
C ALA A 406 9.94 -34.39 -33.39
N LEU A 407 10.30 -35.51 -32.74
CA LEU A 407 9.70 -36.83 -32.99
C LEU A 407 8.50 -37.14 -32.09
N HIS A 408 8.52 -36.67 -30.84
CA HIS A 408 7.57 -37.08 -29.79
C HIS A 408 6.99 -35.88 -29.01
N GLY A 409 7.34 -34.65 -29.39
CA GLY A 409 6.95 -33.44 -28.66
C GLY A 409 7.48 -33.42 -27.23
N ARG A 410 6.71 -32.82 -26.32
CA ARG A 410 7.04 -32.68 -24.88
C ARG A 410 6.95 -34.00 -24.11
N HIS A 411 6.16 -34.95 -24.61
CA HIS A 411 5.99 -36.28 -24.06
C HIS A 411 6.99 -37.26 -24.67
N CYS A 412 8.27 -36.88 -24.70
CA CYS A 412 9.33 -37.73 -25.21
C CYS A 412 9.56 -38.92 -24.25
N HIS A 413 8.76 -39.97 -24.43
CA HIS A 413 8.80 -41.22 -23.67
C HIS A 413 9.79 -42.25 -24.25
N ALA A 414 10.70 -41.82 -25.11
CA ALA A 414 11.76 -42.69 -25.55
C ALA A 414 12.47 -43.23 -24.29
N LYS A 415 12.68 -44.54 -24.21
CA LYS A 415 13.48 -45.17 -23.14
C LYS A 415 14.89 -44.55 -23.02
N ASP A 416 15.29 -43.78 -24.03
CA ASP A 416 16.49 -42.96 -24.08
C ASP A 416 16.22 -41.51 -23.62
N PRO A 417 16.77 -41.09 -22.45
CA PRO A 417 16.72 -39.71 -21.96
C PRO A 417 17.37 -38.68 -22.89
N MET A 418 18.24 -39.11 -23.81
CA MET A 418 18.95 -38.23 -24.75
C MET A 418 18.16 -37.93 -26.03
N CYS A 419 17.00 -38.59 -26.24
CA CYS A 419 16.22 -38.44 -27.46
C CYS A 419 15.83 -36.97 -27.72
N ALA A 420 15.45 -36.23 -26.68
CA ALA A 420 15.08 -34.82 -26.80
C ALA A 420 16.27 -33.92 -27.17
N PHE A 421 17.47 -34.24 -26.70
CA PHE A 421 18.68 -33.47 -27.04
C PHE A 421 19.18 -33.75 -28.44
N ARG A 422 19.00 -34.98 -28.94
CA ARG A 422 19.39 -35.38 -30.31
C ARG A 422 18.38 -34.90 -31.36
N ASN A 423 17.10 -34.85 -31.02
CA ASN A 423 16.01 -34.49 -31.93
C ASN A 423 15.29 -33.25 -31.42
N LYS A 424 16.02 -32.15 -31.19
CA LYS A 424 15.42 -30.91 -30.65
C LYS A 424 14.27 -30.45 -31.54
N CYS A 425 13.10 -30.20 -30.94
CA CYS A 425 12.02 -29.54 -31.67
C CYS A 425 12.51 -28.17 -32.15
N GLU A 426 12.18 -27.84 -33.40
CA GLU A 426 12.62 -26.61 -34.03
C GLU A 426 12.16 -25.38 -33.23
N VAL A 427 13.06 -24.42 -33.07
CA VAL A 427 12.77 -23.13 -32.44
C VAL A 427 12.46 -22.15 -33.57
N PRO A 428 11.32 -21.43 -33.53
CA PRO A 428 10.99 -20.42 -34.54
C PRO A 428 12.13 -19.43 -34.74
N SER A 429 12.45 -19.09 -35.99
CA SER A 429 13.45 -18.08 -36.33
C SER A 429 12.97 -16.65 -36.04
N GLY A 430 11.66 -16.47 -35.87
CA GLY A 430 11.05 -15.23 -35.43
C GLY A 430 9.55 -15.38 -35.17
N TYR A 431 8.90 -14.27 -34.88
CA TYR A 431 7.47 -14.22 -34.61
C TYR A 431 6.81 -13.06 -35.36
N ARG A 432 5.57 -13.26 -35.82
CA ARG A 432 4.75 -12.20 -36.42
C ARG A 432 3.54 -11.93 -35.55
N VAL A 433 3.44 -10.76 -34.95
CA VAL A 433 2.26 -10.34 -34.18
C VAL A 433 1.07 -10.23 -35.13
N ALA A 434 -0.04 -10.86 -34.74
CA ALA A 434 -1.29 -10.87 -35.49
C ALA A 434 -2.39 -10.05 -34.79
N GLY A 435 -2.31 -9.90 -33.46
CA GLY A 435 -3.25 -9.09 -32.68
C GLY A 435 -2.85 -9.03 -31.22
N VAL A 436 -3.28 -7.99 -30.52
CA VAL A 436 -3.02 -7.79 -29.10
C VAL A 436 -4.30 -7.34 -28.41
N LEU A 437 -4.72 -8.08 -27.38
CA LEU A 437 -5.79 -7.65 -26.49
C LEU A 437 -5.16 -7.05 -25.23
N ARG A 438 -5.66 -5.90 -24.78
CA ARG A 438 -5.36 -5.34 -23.47
C ARG A 438 -6.45 -5.75 -22.48
N ASN A 439 -6.03 -6.22 -21.31
CA ASN A 439 -6.89 -6.41 -20.16
C ASN A 439 -7.15 -5.04 -19.51
N VAL A 440 -8.42 -4.70 -19.33
CA VAL A 440 -8.89 -3.48 -18.66
C VAL A 440 -9.74 -3.80 -17.43
N ASN A 441 -9.38 -4.87 -16.71
CA ASN A 441 -10.05 -5.28 -15.48
C ASN A 441 -9.62 -4.39 -14.29
N PRO A 442 -10.48 -3.47 -13.79
CA PRO A 442 -10.12 -2.52 -12.75
C PRO A 442 -9.91 -3.17 -11.37
N GLU A 443 -10.56 -4.31 -11.10
CA GLU A 443 -10.41 -5.03 -9.84
C GLU A 443 -9.00 -5.64 -9.74
N LEU A 444 -8.56 -6.34 -10.79
CA LEU A 444 -7.21 -6.91 -10.84
C LEU A 444 -6.13 -5.83 -10.86
N TRP A 445 -6.38 -4.72 -11.54
CA TRP A 445 -5.49 -3.56 -11.53
C TRP A 445 -5.37 -2.95 -10.13
N GLY A 446 -6.48 -2.81 -9.41
CA GLY A 446 -6.49 -2.32 -8.03
C GLY A 446 -5.64 -3.18 -7.11
N GLU A 447 -5.82 -4.52 -7.14
CA GLU A 447 -4.99 -5.44 -6.37
C GLU A 447 -3.51 -5.30 -6.72
N TYR A 448 -3.19 -5.18 -8.00
CA TYR A 448 -1.83 -5.02 -8.49
C TYR A 448 -1.16 -3.70 -8.07
N ALA A 449 -1.87 -2.59 -8.24
CA ALA A 449 -1.37 -1.26 -7.91
C ALA A 449 -1.06 -1.12 -6.42
N LEU A 450 -1.91 -1.68 -5.56
CA LEU A 450 -1.71 -1.73 -4.11
C LEU A 450 -0.48 -2.55 -3.73
N ALA A 451 -0.34 -3.76 -4.28
CA ALA A 451 0.82 -4.62 -4.04
C ALA A 451 2.12 -3.95 -4.50
N ARG A 452 2.11 -3.34 -5.70
CA ARG A 452 3.23 -2.57 -6.23
C ARG A 452 3.64 -1.42 -5.33
N GLY A 453 2.68 -0.61 -4.86
CA GLY A 453 2.94 0.51 -3.95
C GLY A 453 3.55 0.04 -2.63
N ALA A 454 3.01 -1.03 -2.05
CA ALA A 454 3.52 -1.57 -0.79
C ALA A 454 4.95 -2.15 -0.94
N ILE A 455 5.23 -2.86 -2.04
CA ILE A 455 6.57 -3.39 -2.33
C ILE A 455 7.55 -2.26 -2.63
N SER A 456 7.15 -1.19 -3.32
CA SER A 456 8.01 -0.01 -3.55
C SER A 456 8.47 0.60 -2.22
N LYS A 457 7.53 0.81 -1.29
CA LYS A 457 7.83 1.33 0.06
C LYS A 457 8.77 0.40 0.84
N GLU A 458 8.60 -0.93 0.70
CA GLU A 458 9.53 -1.89 1.30
C GLU A 458 10.93 -1.84 0.65
N CYS A 459 11.04 -1.52 -0.64
CA CYS A 459 12.31 -1.39 -1.35
C CYS A 459 13.08 -0.12 -0.98
N GLU A 460 12.38 0.97 -0.63
CA GLU A 460 13.00 2.21 -0.13
C GLU A 460 13.72 2.03 1.21
N SER A 461 13.25 1.11 2.06
CA SER A 461 13.92 0.82 3.32
C SER A 461 15.31 0.20 3.10
N ASP A 462 16.26 0.45 4.00
CA ASP A 462 17.63 -0.05 3.87
C ASP A 462 17.86 -1.27 4.78
N ALA A 463 16.88 -2.19 4.81
CA ALA A 463 16.67 -3.28 5.78
C ALA A 463 17.81 -4.35 5.82
N GLY A 464 19.04 -3.93 6.04
CA GLY A 464 20.27 -4.74 6.01
C GLY A 464 20.73 -5.14 4.60
N ARG A 465 19.99 -4.76 3.55
CA ARG A 465 20.38 -5.00 2.14
C ARG A 465 19.86 -3.85 1.26
N PRO A 466 20.75 -3.10 0.59
CA PRO A 466 20.33 -2.03 -0.30
C PRO A 466 19.53 -2.60 -1.47
N PHE A 467 18.47 -1.88 -1.85
CA PHE A 467 17.74 -2.20 -3.07
C PHE A 467 18.65 -2.03 -4.29
N LYS A 468 18.59 -2.99 -5.21
CA LYS A 468 19.36 -2.98 -6.47
C LYS A 468 18.39 -3.04 -7.64
N VAL A 469 18.47 -2.02 -8.50
CA VAL A 469 17.78 -2.01 -9.78
C VAL A 469 18.38 -3.06 -10.70
N ILE A 470 17.53 -3.84 -11.37
CA ILE A 470 17.91 -4.85 -12.35
C ILE A 470 17.51 -4.35 -13.74
N ALA A 471 18.47 -3.78 -14.44
CA ALA A 471 18.27 -3.17 -15.76
C ALA A 471 18.63 -4.10 -16.93
N ASP A 472 19.16 -5.30 -16.68
CA ASP A 472 19.60 -6.24 -17.72
C ASP A 472 18.52 -7.27 -18.12
N VAL A 473 17.28 -7.07 -17.64
CA VAL A 473 16.08 -7.76 -18.15
C VAL A 473 15.86 -7.36 -19.60
N GLN A 474 15.52 -8.31 -20.47
CA GLN A 474 15.49 -8.05 -21.92
C GLN A 474 14.37 -7.11 -22.37
N THR A 475 13.34 -6.95 -21.54
CA THR A 475 12.22 -6.02 -21.72
C THR A 475 12.48 -4.64 -21.12
N HIS A 476 13.61 -4.43 -20.43
CA HIS A 476 13.95 -3.14 -19.82
C HIS A 476 14.06 -2.04 -20.88
N GLY A 477 13.48 -0.87 -20.58
CA GLY A 477 13.43 0.28 -21.50
C GLY A 477 12.50 0.08 -22.70
N VAL A 478 11.65 -0.95 -22.73
CA VAL A 478 10.60 -1.09 -23.75
C VAL A 478 9.35 -0.34 -23.29
N PHE A 479 8.90 0.61 -24.10
CA PHE A 479 7.66 1.36 -23.89
C PHE A 479 6.57 0.76 -24.77
N LEU A 480 5.67 0.00 -24.17
CA LEU A 480 4.49 -0.49 -24.87
C LEU A 480 3.46 0.64 -25.00
N GLU A 481 3.28 1.41 -23.93
CA GLU A 481 2.36 2.54 -23.84
C GLU A 481 2.91 3.66 -22.93
N GLU A 482 2.13 4.71 -22.71
CA GLU A 482 2.54 5.97 -22.06
C GLU A 482 3.05 5.82 -20.61
N LYS A 483 2.85 4.68 -19.94
CA LYS A 483 3.29 4.45 -18.56
C LYS A 483 4.51 3.51 -18.51
N PRO A 484 5.72 4.03 -18.21
CA PRO A 484 6.91 3.21 -18.08
C PRO A 484 6.80 2.25 -16.89
N ALA A 485 7.68 1.25 -16.88
CA ALA A 485 7.84 0.40 -15.72
C ALA A 485 8.58 1.16 -14.60
N ILE A 486 8.18 0.96 -13.36
CA ILE A 486 8.74 1.63 -12.17
C ILE A 486 10.04 0.95 -11.71
N GLU A 487 11.15 1.68 -11.79
CA GLU A 487 12.48 1.17 -11.40
C GLU A 487 12.65 1.00 -9.89
N SER A 488 12.02 1.86 -9.06
CA SER A 488 12.14 1.83 -7.59
C SER A 488 11.67 0.52 -6.95
N CYS A 489 10.90 -0.28 -7.69
CA CYS A 489 10.42 -1.59 -7.25
C CYS A 489 10.68 -2.70 -8.27
N ASN A 490 11.60 -2.49 -9.23
CA ASN A 490 11.93 -3.48 -10.25
C ASN A 490 10.67 -4.00 -10.99
N GLU A 491 9.77 -3.09 -11.38
CA GLU A 491 8.63 -3.45 -12.22
C GLU A 491 9.13 -3.79 -13.64
N TRP A 492 8.65 -4.89 -14.21
CA TRP A 492 9.04 -5.34 -15.54
C TRP A 492 7.82 -5.80 -16.34
N PHE A 493 7.91 -5.68 -17.66
CA PHE A 493 7.11 -6.51 -18.56
C PHE A 493 7.77 -7.87 -18.70
N LEU A 494 7.06 -8.95 -18.43
CA LEU A 494 7.58 -10.31 -18.62
C LEU A 494 6.55 -11.20 -19.31
N PHE A 495 7.04 -12.24 -19.98
CA PHE A 495 6.21 -13.14 -20.77
C PHE A 495 5.73 -14.34 -19.96
N HIS A 496 4.49 -14.77 -20.19
CA HIS A 496 3.94 -16.03 -19.69
C HIS A 496 3.22 -16.77 -20.81
N GLY A 497 3.81 -17.88 -21.28
CA GLY A 497 3.19 -18.74 -22.29
C GLY A 497 2.22 -19.74 -21.68
N SER A 498 1.06 -19.91 -22.30
CA SER A 498 0.05 -20.89 -21.89
C SER A 498 -0.89 -21.22 -23.05
N SER A 499 -1.96 -21.98 -22.79
CA SER A 499 -3.02 -22.19 -23.79
C SER A 499 -3.94 -20.97 -23.89
N PRO A 500 -4.61 -20.73 -25.03
CA PRO A 500 -5.56 -19.62 -25.20
C PRO A 500 -6.60 -19.54 -24.08
N GLU A 501 -7.17 -20.68 -23.68
CA GLU A 501 -8.21 -20.77 -22.65
C GLU A 501 -7.65 -20.37 -21.28
N LYS A 502 -6.43 -20.80 -20.97
CA LYS A 502 -5.76 -20.46 -19.70
C LYS A 502 -5.35 -18.99 -19.67
N CYS A 503 -4.83 -18.46 -20.78
CA CYS A 503 -4.54 -17.03 -20.89
C CYS A 503 -5.79 -16.19 -20.63
N GLN A 504 -6.93 -16.57 -21.21
CA GLN A 504 -8.21 -15.91 -20.98
C GLN A 504 -8.64 -15.97 -19.50
N GLN A 505 -8.60 -17.17 -18.90
CA GLN A 505 -8.94 -17.35 -17.46
C GLN A 505 -8.04 -16.53 -16.53
N ILE A 506 -6.76 -16.37 -16.87
CA ILE A 506 -5.81 -15.55 -16.13
C ILE A 506 -6.14 -14.06 -16.29
N MET A 507 -6.51 -13.60 -17.49
CA MET A 507 -6.95 -12.21 -17.67
C MET A 507 -8.22 -11.90 -16.87
N ASP A 508 -9.14 -12.86 -16.77
CA ASP A 508 -10.42 -12.65 -16.08
C ASP A 508 -10.31 -12.72 -14.55
N SER A 509 -9.46 -13.61 -14.01
CA SER A 509 -9.44 -13.93 -12.56
C SER A 509 -8.05 -13.98 -11.92
N ASN A 510 -7.04 -13.45 -12.61
CA ASN A 510 -5.62 -13.49 -12.24
C ASN A 510 -5.05 -14.92 -12.14
N PHE A 511 -3.76 -15.03 -11.84
CA PHE A 511 -3.07 -16.29 -11.62
C PHE A 511 -3.57 -16.99 -10.35
N ARG A 512 -3.65 -18.32 -10.39
CA ARG A 512 -4.03 -19.15 -9.22
C ARG A 512 -2.83 -19.98 -8.78
N LEU A 513 -2.28 -19.66 -7.61
CA LEU A 513 -1.13 -20.38 -7.03
C LEU A 513 -1.41 -21.87 -6.78
N SER A 514 -2.67 -22.26 -6.54
CA SER A 514 -3.07 -23.66 -6.42
C SER A 514 -2.87 -24.48 -7.71
N LEU A 515 -2.67 -23.81 -8.85
CA LEU A 515 -2.34 -24.45 -10.12
C LEU A 515 -0.83 -24.46 -10.40
N ALA A 516 0.01 -23.94 -9.51
CA ALA A 516 1.47 -23.93 -9.70
C ALA A 516 2.03 -25.36 -9.78
N GLY A 517 2.76 -25.65 -10.85
CA GLY A 517 3.28 -27.00 -11.15
C GLY A 517 2.30 -27.91 -11.92
N SER A 518 1.07 -27.46 -12.19
CA SER A 518 0.13 -28.19 -13.05
C SER A 518 0.40 -28.01 -14.56
N GLY A 519 1.26 -27.05 -14.92
CA GLY A 519 1.66 -26.74 -16.30
C GLY A 519 2.54 -27.80 -16.96
N ALA A 520 3.36 -27.38 -17.94
CA ALA A 520 4.27 -28.27 -18.68
C ALA A 520 5.54 -28.66 -17.90
N THR A 521 5.56 -28.46 -16.58
CA THR A 521 6.61 -28.98 -15.70
C THR A 521 6.71 -30.49 -15.86
N TRP A 522 7.93 -31.04 -15.81
CA TRP A 522 8.12 -32.49 -15.81
C TRP A 522 7.37 -33.13 -14.63
N LYS A 523 6.67 -34.23 -14.89
CA LYS A 523 5.83 -34.96 -13.94
C LYS A 523 6.27 -36.41 -13.91
N ASP A 524 6.33 -36.97 -12.71
CA ASP A 524 6.41 -38.42 -12.53
C ASP A 524 5.18 -39.11 -13.14
N ALA A 525 5.35 -40.36 -13.56
CA ALA A 525 4.26 -41.16 -14.12
C ALA A 525 3.11 -41.26 -13.10
N GLY A 526 1.92 -40.77 -13.48
CA GLY A 526 0.73 -40.76 -12.64
C GLY A 526 0.56 -39.49 -11.77
N SER A 527 1.52 -38.57 -11.76
CA SER A 527 1.37 -37.29 -11.05
C SER A 527 0.67 -36.24 -11.91
N SER A 528 -0.31 -35.54 -11.33
CA SER A 528 -0.97 -34.39 -11.96
C SER A 528 -0.14 -33.10 -11.84
N THR A 529 0.85 -33.06 -10.95
CA THR A 529 1.70 -31.89 -10.64
C THR A 529 3.19 -32.24 -10.72
N GLY A 530 3.97 -31.35 -11.33
CA GLY A 530 5.43 -31.47 -11.38
C GLY A 530 6.08 -30.72 -10.22
N THR A 531 7.38 -30.91 -10.02
CA THR A 531 8.19 -30.16 -9.05
C THR A 531 8.90 -29.01 -9.77
N PRO A 532 8.41 -27.76 -9.67
CA PRO A 532 8.99 -26.64 -10.39
C PRO A 532 10.35 -26.25 -9.80
N LEU A 533 11.27 -25.77 -10.65
CA LEU A 533 12.67 -25.57 -10.30
C LEU A 533 12.88 -24.63 -9.12
N TYR A 534 12.17 -23.50 -9.07
CA TYR A 534 12.25 -22.51 -8.00
C TYR A 534 11.04 -22.58 -7.06
N GLY A 535 10.37 -23.74 -6.97
CA GLY A 535 9.21 -23.94 -6.11
C GLY A 535 7.89 -23.49 -6.72
N HIS A 536 6.80 -23.64 -5.96
CA HIS A 536 5.43 -23.44 -6.44
C HIS A 536 5.05 -21.96 -6.43
N GLY A 537 5.38 -21.27 -7.53
CA GLY A 537 5.03 -19.87 -7.78
C GLY A 537 4.54 -19.65 -9.22
N ILE A 538 4.43 -18.38 -9.60
CA ILE A 538 4.04 -17.94 -10.94
C ILE A 538 5.32 -17.60 -11.71
N TYR A 539 5.52 -18.29 -12.83
CA TYR A 539 6.75 -18.23 -13.62
C TYR A 539 6.58 -17.29 -14.80
N PHE A 540 7.59 -16.44 -15.00
CA PHE A 540 7.70 -15.54 -16.13
C PHE A 540 9.08 -15.67 -16.78
N ALA A 541 9.16 -15.33 -18.05
CA ALA A 541 10.42 -15.23 -18.79
C ALA A 541 10.66 -13.79 -19.25
N ASP A 542 11.91 -13.37 -19.28
CA ASP A 542 12.31 -12.09 -19.87
C ASP A 542 12.44 -12.17 -21.40
N ARG A 543 12.48 -13.40 -21.95
CA ARG A 543 12.57 -13.67 -23.39
C ARG A 543 11.33 -14.40 -23.92
N VAL A 544 10.79 -13.90 -25.03
CA VAL A 544 9.66 -14.53 -25.75
C VAL A 544 9.94 -15.98 -26.11
N THR A 545 11.17 -16.32 -26.51
CA THR A 545 11.53 -17.67 -26.97
C THR A 545 11.38 -18.74 -25.88
N LYS A 546 11.52 -18.37 -24.60
CA LYS A 546 11.25 -19.25 -23.45
C LYS A 546 9.75 -19.39 -23.21
N ALA A 547 9.02 -18.28 -23.16
CA ALA A 547 7.57 -18.32 -22.97
C ALA A 547 6.87 -19.12 -24.08
N ASP A 548 7.33 -19.00 -25.32
CA ASP A 548 6.80 -19.73 -26.48
C ASP A 548 6.87 -21.26 -26.33
N GLU A 549 7.76 -21.82 -25.50
CA GLU A 549 7.81 -23.27 -25.22
C GLU A 549 6.51 -23.79 -24.56
N TYR A 550 5.77 -22.88 -23.93
CA TYR A 550 4.52 -23.15 -23.21
C TYR A 550 3.27 -22.67 -23.95
N SER A 551 3.44 -21.94 -25.05
CA SER A 551 2.34 -21.39 -25.85
C SER A 551 1.69 -22.44 -26.75
N HIS A 552 0.37 -22.41 -26.85
CA HIS A 552 -0.42 -23.29 -27.71
C HIS A 552 -1.10 -22.49 -28.82
N MET A 553 -1.45 -23.20 -29.89
CA MET A 553 -2.15 -22.64 -31.03
C MET A 553 -3.64 -22.46 -30.72
N VAL A 554 -4.21 -21.38 -31.22
CA VAL A 554 -5.65 -21.08 -31.23
C VAL A 554 -6.35 -22.04 -32.18
N GLU A 555 -7.45 -22.63 -31.72
CA GLU A 555 -8.21 -23.63 -32.47
C GLU A 555 -8.87 -23.05 -33.72
N ALA A 556 -9.18 -23.93 -34.68
CA ALA A 556 -9.88 -23.54 -35.90
C ALA A 556 -11.28 -22.99 -35.57
N GLY A 557 -11.71 -21.96 -36.31
CA GLY A 557 -13.01 -21.31 -36.11
C GLY A 557 -13.03 -20.23 -35.02
N GLN A 558 -11.97 -20.10 -34.21
CA GLN A 558 -11.82 -18.97 -33.28
C GLN A 558 -11.13 -17.78 -33.96
N ARG A 559 -11.34 -16.57 -33.42
CA ARG A 559 -10.62 -15.37 -33.85
C ARG A 559 -9.11 -15.59 -33.66
N PHE A 560 -8.32 -15.22 -34.66
CA PHE A 560 -6.87 -15.50 -34.72
C PHE A 560 -6.51 -16.99 -34.80
N ALA A 561 -7.40 -17.86 -35.30
CA ALA A 561 -7.10 -19.26 -35.58
C ALA A 561 -5.74 -19.46 -36.26
N GLY A 562 -4.98 -20.46 -35.81
CA GLY A 562 -3.62 -20.73 -36.28
C GLY A 562 -2.53 -19.83 -35.69
N CYS A 563 -2.89 -18.81 -34.90
CA CYS A 563 -1.92 -18.06 -34.09
C CYS A 563 -1.62 -18.81 -32.79
N HIS A 564 -0.51 -18.50 -32.15
CA HIS A 564 -0.17 -18.89 -30.79
C HIS A 564 -0.47 -17.73 -29.85
N THR A 565 -0.67 -18.03 -28.56
CA THR A 565 -0.96 -17.01 -27.55
C THR A 565 0.06 -17.01 -26.42
N MET A 566 0.33 -15.81 -25.88
CA MET A 566 1.01 -15.64 -24.60
C MET A 566 0.56 -14.35 -23.93
N LEU A 567 0.78 -14.27 -22.63
CA LEU A 567 0.58 -13.04 -21.87
C LEU A 567 1.88 -12.23 -21.81
N VAL A 568 1.73 -10.91 -21.88
CA VAL A 568 2.74 -9.95 -21.43
C VAL A 568 2.20 -9.30 -20.16
N CYS A 569 2.86 -9.56 -19.04
CA CYS A 569 2.40 -9.17 -17.72
C CYS A 569 3.28 -8.06 -17.15
N ARG A 570 2.69 -7.11 -16.43
CA ARG A 570 3.47 -6.30 -15.48
C ARG A 570 3.74 -7.13 -14.24
N VAL A 571 5.00 -7.16 -13.79
CA VAL A 571 5.44 -7.95 -12.66
C VAL A 571 6.36 -7.11 -11.79
N VAL A 572 6.05 -7.01 -10.50
CA VAL A 572 6.88 -6.28 -9.54
C VAL A 572 7.96 -7.21 -9.01
N GLY A 573 9.23 -6.97 -9.34
CA GLY A 573 10.34 -7.77 -8.82
C GLY A 573 10.68 -7.48 -7.36
N GLY A 574 10.51 -6.23 -6.93
CA GLY A 574 10.98 -5.71 -5.65
C GLY A 574 12.48 -6.00 -5.43
N ARG A 575 12.88 -6.17 -4.17
CA ARG A 575 14.15 -6.83 -3.83
C ARG A 575 14.13 -8.28 -4.31
N THR A 576 14.95 -8.60 -5.30
CA THR A 576 14.93 -9.92 -5.92
C THR A 576 16.05 -10.82 -5.41
N GLN A 577 15.72 -12.08 -5.13
CA GLN A 577 16.69 -13.11 -4.79
C GLN A 577 17.29 -13.70 -6.07
N TYR A 578 18.56 -13.40 -6.31
CA TYR A 578 19.30 -14.03 -7.41
C TYR A 578 19.59 -15.50 -7.11
N CYS A 579 19.27 -16.37 -8.07
CA CYS A 579 19.64 -17.78 -8.07
C CYS A 579 20.39 -18.10 -9.36
N ASP A 580 21.71 -18.24 -9.27
CA ASP A 580 22.60 -18.47 -10.41
C ASP A 580 23.28 -19.85 -10.37
N THR A 581 22.82 -20.74 -9.48
CA THR A 581 23.39 -22.05 -9.17
C THR A 581 22.57 -23.19 -9.79
N ASN A 582 23.14 -24.40 -9.84
CA ASN A 582 22.39 -25.63 -10.16
C ASN A 582 21.87 -26.34 -8.90
N GLU A 583 22.44 -26.03 -7.73
CA GLU A 583 22.02 -26.54 -6.43
C GLU A 583 20.89 -25.65 -5.92
N ILE A 584 19.66 -25.99 -6.33
CA ILE A 584 18.49 -25.16 -6.08
C ILE A 584 17.67 -25.76 -4.94
N ASP A 585 17.65 -25.06 -3.81
CA ASP A 585 16.71 -25.33 -2.73
C ASP A 585 15.45 -24.47 -2.93
N ALA A 586 14.50 -25.04 -3.67
CA ALA A 586 13.21 -24.41 -3.97
C ALA A 586 12.44 -23.98 -2.71
N VAL A 587 12.51 -24.75 -1.63
CA VAL A 587 11.80 -24.46 -0.38
C VAL A 587 12.45 -23.27 0.32
N ALA A 588 13.79 -23.23 0.37
CA ALA A 588 14.50 -22.10 0.94
C ALA A 588 14.27 -20.81 0.13
N LEU A 589 14.31 -20.87 -1.21
CA LEU A 589 14.01 -19.72 -2.07
C LEU A 589 12.61 -19.17 -1.81
N GLN A 590 11.59 -20.03 -1.84
CA GLN A 590 10.22 -19.62 -1.58
C GLN A 590 10.06 -19.04 -0.17
N LYS A 591 10.68 -19.65 0.85
CA LYS A 591 10.67 -19.14 2.24
C LYS A 591 11.32 -17.76 2.36
N GLN A 592 12.41 -17.51 1.64
CA GLN A 592 13.11 -16.22 1.63
C GLN A 592 12.31 -15.10 0.95
N VAL A 593 11.37 -15.46 0.07
CA VAL A 593 10.40 -14.50 -0.49
C VAL A 593 9.24 -14.25 0.47
N ILE A 594 8.61 -15.31 0.98
CA ILE A 594 7.41 -15.20 1.81
C ILE A 594 7.70 -14.58 3.18
N SER A 595 8.82 -15.00 3.79
CA SER A 595 9.18 -14.70 5.18
C SER A 595 10.59 -14.13 5.34
N GLY A 596 11.28 -13.87 4.23
CA GLY A 596 12.62 -13.27 4.21
C GLY A 596 12.61 -11.87 3.59
N PRO A 597 13.77 -11.35 3.15
CA PRO A 597 13.89 -9.96 2.71
C PRO A 597 13.47 -9.74 1.24
N PHE A 598 13.22 -10.80 0.47
CA PHE A 598 13.02 -10.72 -0.99
C PHE A 598 11.55 -10.78 -1.40
N HIS A 599 11.19 -10.28 -2.58
CA HIS A 599 9.82 -10.27 -3.09
C HIS A 599 9.66 -11.22 -4.29
N SER A 600 10.76 -11.61 -4.93
CA SER A 600 10.77 -12.53 -6.07
C SER A 600 12.07 -13.31 -6.11
N VAL A 601 12.10 -14.36 -6.94
CA VAL A 601 13.31 -15.08 -7.34
C VAL A 601 13.63 -14.73 -8.77
N PHE A 602 14.91 -14.43 -9.05
CA PHE A 602 15.45 -14.25 -10.39
C PHE A 602 16.45 -15.36 -10.67
N GLY A 603 16.00 -16.36 -11.42
CA GLY A 603 16.79 -17.51 -11.85
C GLY A 603 17.70 -17.13 -13.01
N ASP A 604 18.86 -16.53 -12.74
CA ASP A 604 19.87 -16.23 -13.76
C ASP A 604 20.86 -17.38 -13.93
N ARG A 605 20.43 -18.41 -14.64
CA ARG A 605 21.32 -19.50 -15.04
C ARG A 605 22.03 -19.23 -16.37
N VAL A 606 21.81 -18.08 -16.99
CA VAL A 606 22.45 -17.72 -18.26
C VAL A 606 23.88 -17.25 -18.00
N THR A 607 24.04 -16.28 -17.10
CA THR A 607 25.31 -15.58 -16.90
C THR A 607 26.44 -16.54 -16.49
N ARG A 608 26.20 -17.33 -15.44
CA ARG A 608 27.22 -18.21 -14.86
C ARG A 608 27.20 -19.62 -15.44
N LEU A 609 26.01 -20.22 -15.59
CA LEU A 609 25.86 -21.63 -15.96
C LEU A 609 25.69 -21.87 -17.46
N LYS A 610 25.67 -20.80 -18.27
CA LYS A 610 25.47 -20.85 -19.73
C LYS A 610 24.24 -21.66 -20.13
N LYS A 611 23.19 -21.59 -19.30
CA LYS A 611 21.86 -22.12 -19.62
C LYS A 611 21.13 -21.12 -20.53
N PRO A 612 20.10 -21.57 -21.24
CA PRO A 612 19.53 -20.77 -22.31
C PRO A 612 18.69 -19.57 -21.83
N PHE A 613 18.04 -19.64 -20.68
CA PHE A 613 17.06 -18.63 -20.29
C PHE A 613 17.14 -18.23 -18.82
N ARG A 614 16.67 -17.01 -18.56
CA ARG A 614 16.38 -16.48 -17.24
C ARG A 614 14.89 -16.61 -16.97
N GLU A 615 14.54 -16.84 -15.71
CA GLU A 615 13.16 -16.98 -15.28
C GLU A 615 12.95 -16.15 -14.01
N VAL A 616 11.79 -15.52 -13.89
CA VAL A 616 11.37 -14.76 -12.70
C VAL A 616 10.19 -15.47 -12.07
N VAL A 617 10.24 -15.63 -10.75
CA VAL A 617 9.17 -16.29 -10.00
C VAL A 617 8.67 -15.39 -8.89
N VAL A 618 7.35 -15.19 -8.84
CA VAL A 618 6.64 -14.50 -7.77
C VAL A 618 5.68 -15.48 -7.08
N TYR A 619 5.38 -15.25 -5.81
CA TYR A 619 4.56 -16.16 -4.99
C TYR A 619 3.29 -15.50 -4.45
N ASP A 620 2.90 -14.36 -5.03
CA ASP A 620 1.61 -13.72 -4.85
C ASP A 620 1.10 -13.26 -6.22
N ALA A 621 -0.16 -13.59 -6.53
CA ALA A 621 -0.81 -13.19 -7.77
C ALA A 621 -1.04 -11.66 -7.83
N THR A 622 -1.16 -10.97 -6.70
CA THR A 622 -1.28 -9.49 -6.70
C THR A 622 0.01 -8.81 -7.17
N GLN A 623 1.15 -9.50 -7.13
CA GLN A 623 2.44 -8.95 -7.56
C GLN A 623 2.55 -8.83 -9.09
N CYS A 624 1.55 -9.30 -9.84
CA CYS A 624 1.51 -9.23 -11.29
C CYS A 624 0.12 -8.88 -11.85
N TYR A 625 0.11 -8.21 -12.99
CA TYR A 625 -1.08 -7.90 -13.76
C TYR A 625 -0.96 -8.45 -15.19
N PRO A 626 -1.85 -9.36 -15.64
CA PRO A 626 -1.84 -9.88 -17.00
C PRO A 626 -2.40 -8.84 -17.97
N GLU A 627 -1.56 -7.88 -18.33
CA GLU A 627 -1.99 -6.67 -19.04
C GLU A 627 -2.32 -6.92 -20.50
N TYR A 628 -1.57 -7.79 -21.19
CA TYR A 628 -1.79 -8.03 -22.61
C TYR A 628 -1.83 -9.51 -22.95
N LEU A 629 -2.74 -9.89 -23.84
CA LEU A 629 -2.76 -11.18 -24.53
C LEU A 629 -2.34 -10.96 -25.99
N VAL A 630 -1.20 -11.53 -26.36
CA VAL A 630 -0.60 -11.38 -27.68
C VAL A 630 -0.88 -12.63 -28.51
N TYR A 631 -1.46 -12.43 -29.70
CA TYR A 631 -1.63 -13.43 -30.74
C TYR A 631 -0.51 -13.28 -31.76
N TYR A 632 0.23 -14.35 -32.04
CA TYR A 632 1.36 -14.30 -32.96
C TYR A 632 1.51 -15.58 -33.79
N ARG A 633 2.10 -15.48 -34.98
CA ARG A 633 2.49 -16.63 -35.79
C ARG A 633 3.98 -16.91 -35.60
N ARG A 634 4.34 -18.19 -35.51
CA ARG A 634 5.74 -18.64 -35.54
C ARG A 634 6.25 -18.55 -36.98
N LEU A 635 7.46 -18.02 -37.15
CA LEU A 635 8.17 -17.99 -38.43
C LEU A 635 9.29 -19.03 -38.37
N TYR A 636 9.46 -19.80 -39.44
CA TYR A 636 10.55 -20.75 -39.62
C TYR A 636 11.30 -20.36 -40.90
N SER A 637 12.62 -20.56 -40.91
CA SER A 637 13.52 -20.17 -42.00
C SER A 637 13.99 -21.37 -42.80
#